data_AF-A0A4Y8VUY1-F1
#
_entry.id   AF-A0A4Y8VUY1-F1
#
_cell.length_a   1.000
_cell.length_b   1.000
_cell.length_c   1.000
_cell.angle_alpha   90.00
_cell.angle_beta   90.00
_cell.angle_gamma   90.00
#
_symmetry.space_group_name_H-M   'P 1'
#
loop_
_entity.id
_entity.type
_entity.pdbx_description
1 polymer ?
#
loop_
_entity_poly.entity_id
_entity_poly.type
_entity_poly.pdbx_seq_one_letter_code
_entity_poly.pdbx_strand_id
1 'polypeptide(L)'
;MKKKILFILLLLVVCLLPTHAVLKEANLDTTLFMLRTELTQYHIDLEKQNRMAKAQQQAVIKELIHIMMQADQNSIMLYSQRNGYIFDLTYACNEATEQFRKFKSKAAPFRNMINQNNIEVARFDSLINYLYGMNTVFMSKEAQVNRNVDLTLAVNIRRQLIEKQQQLNEYIKAYDVTDKKLKALNDYANIRYSEIQTSIFNNGGANYFKILGNLGNNYREAKSSVTEKYKPAPGMMSQWDVRIIFILFGIIIFYGLISVFLNLLTIRCLMTFLIKKGWFESIKESFMAKRPCIIMAMTVVTFAAILGIIRMITKQNFIIMASDLLVEFSWLVGVILISLLLRVGNDQIKSAFRIYSPLMLIGFFVITFRIILIPNDLVNFIFPPILLLCTLWQWNVIQRHNKKVPRLDMIYTWISLAVFTVSTFCSWIGFTLLAVQIIIWWMMQLTCILSITCIKDWLGVYAERKNLKHKPITDKWFFRFINKVALPVAGVFSFIIAIYWAAAVFNMSDTTWMIFNKHYIDSENFSASLYSLSLVACLYFLFNYLNITTTDIMRHHFEKSDPTSAASKIMMFKNVLQVVIWGIWLMIALTIFHVGKSWLLAIFAGLSTGLGFASKDILENIYYGVSLMMGRVKVGDYIICEGTRGRVSSISYTSTMLEATDGSVIAFQNSQLFAKNYKNMTRNHGYELDILEVGVAYGTNVKEVKKILIEALNKLDCIYHEKGVRIVLKSFDDNCITLKILVWVNVLTQYADDGIIMECIYDTLNEHNIEIPFPQREITIKNVTTEELGVKKQELGD
;
A
#
# COMPACT_ATOMS: atom_id res chain seq x y z
N MET A 1 -31.62 0.73 -25.37
CA MET A 1 -30.17 1.05 -25.44
C MET A 1 -29.31 -0.05 -26.07
N LYS A 2 -29.56 -1.36 -25.83
CA LYS A 2 -28.77 -2.47 -26.43
C LYS A 2 -28.70 -2.48 -27.97
N LYS A 3 -29.78 -2.14 -28.69
CA LYS A 3 -29.78 -2.12 -30.17
C LYS A 3 -28.92 -1.01 -30.80
N LYS A 4 -28.85 0.18 -30.16
CA LYS A 4 -28.01 1.28 -30.64
C LYS A 4 -26.52 1.01 -30.40
N ILE A 5 -26.19 0.38 -29.27
CA ILE A 5 -24.81 -0.04 -28.97
C ILE A 5 -24.36 -1.12 -29.96
N LEU A 6 -25.19 -2.12 -30.25
CA LEU A 6 -24.87 -3.15 -31.24
C LEU A 6 -24.63 -2.56 -32.63
N PHE A 7 -25.45 -1.59 -33.05
CA PHE A 7 -25.31 -0.92 -34.34
C PHE A 7 -24.03 -0.07 -34.41
N ILE A 8 -23.70 0.65 -33.34
CA ILE A 8 -22.45 1.42 -33.25
C ILE A 8 -21.25 0.48 -33.23
N LEU A 9 -21.31 -0.65 -32.52
CA LEU A 9 -20.24 -1.64 -32.47
C LEU A 9 -20.03 -2.30 -33.84
N LEU A 10 -21.12 -2.59 -34.55
CA LEU A 10 -21.09 -3.17 -35.89
C LEU A 10 -20.55 -2.17 -36.92
N LEU A 11 -20.90 -0.89 -36.79
CA LEU A 11 -20.37 0.19 -37.63
C LEU A 11 -18.89 0.46 -37.35
N LEU A 12 -18.46 0.32 -36.08
CA LEU A 12 -17.05 0.37 -35.69
C LEU A 12 -16.26 -0.83 -36.23
N VAL A 13 -16.85 -2.04 -36.21
CA VAL A 13 -16.26 -3.25 -36.79
C VAL A 13 -16.13 -3.11 -38.31
N VAL A 14 -17.14 -2.54 -39.00
CA VAL A 14 -17.08 -2.29 -40.45
C VAL A 14 -16.03 -1.23 -40.80
N CYS A 15 -15.85 -0.19 -39.98
CA CYS A 15 -14.78 0.79 -40.16
C CYS A 15 -13.37 0.27 -39.78
N LEU A 16 -13.29 -0.87 -39.07
CA LEU A 16 -12.03 -1.50 -38.66
C LEU A 16 -11.61 -2.68 -39.56
N LEU A 17 -12.45 -3.09 -40.52
CA LEU A 17 -12.09 -4.13 -41.47
C LEU A 17 -11.04 -3.57 -42.45
N PRO A 18 -9.83 -4.15 -42.53
CA PRO A 18 -8.84 -3.74 -43.51
C PRO A 18 -9.34 -4.10 -44.92
N THR A 19 -9.79 -3.10 -45.69
CA THR A 19 -10.27 -3.26 -47.08
C THR A 19 -9.11 -3.25 -48.08
N HIS A 20 -8.08 -4.06 -47.84
CA HIS A 20 -6.95 -4.21 -48.76
C HIS A 20 -6.56 -5.68 -48.88
N ALA A 21 -7.46 -6.46 -49.47
CA ALA A 21 -7.17 -7.81 -49.90
C ALA A 21 -7.61 -7.95 -51.36
N VAL A 22 -6.66 -8.17 -52.27
CA VAL A 22 -6.98 -8.70 -53.60
C VAL A 22 -7.51 -10.11 -53.39
N LEU A 23 -8.84 -10.23 -53.37
CA LEU A 23 -9.51 -11.52 -53.40
C LEU A 23 -9.45 -12.08 -54.82
N LYS A 24 -9.59 -13.40 -54.95
CA LYS A 24 -9.70 -14.03 -56.28
C LYS A 24 -10.99 -13.55 -56.93
N GLU A 25 -10.86 -12.64 -57.89
CA GLU A 25 -11.99 -12.11 -58.67
C GLU A 25 -12.46 -13.13 -59.73
N ALA A 26 -13.63 -12.88 -60.32
CA ALA A 26 -14.27 -13.78 -61.27
C ALA A 26 -13.43 -14.07 -62.54
N ASN A 27 -12.54 -13.15 -62.94
CA ASN A 27 -11.63 -13.34 -64.06
C ASN A 27 -10.30 -12.56 -63.88
N LEU A 28 -9.32 -12.86 -64.74
CA LEU A 28 -7.97 -12.27 -64.67
C LEU A 28 -7.99 -10.76 -64.93
N ASP A 29 -8.85 -10.32 -65.85
CA ASP A 29 -8.96 -8.92 -66.28
C ASP A 29 -9.42 -8.02 -65.12
N THR A 30 -10.44 -8.44 -64.36
CA THR A 30 -10.88 -7.71 -63.16
C THR A 30 -9.84 -7.78 -62.04
N THR A 31 -9.15 -8.91 -61.90
CA THR A 31 -8.06 -9.05 -60.90
C THR A 31 -6.93 -8.05 -61.16
N LEU A 32 -6.49 -7.91 -62.42
CA LEU A 32 -5.46 -6.95 -62.82
C LEU A 32 -5.95 -5.50 -62.68
N PHE A 33 -7.20 -5.21 -63.04
CA PHE A 33 -7.77 -3.87 -62.85
C PHE A 33 -7.85 -3.46 -61.36
N MET A 34 -8.25 -4.38 -60.48
CA MET A 34 -8.28 -4.13 -59.03
C MET A 34 -6.86 -3.96 -58.48
N LEU A 35 -5.91 -4.80 -58.89
CA LEU A 35 -4.50 -4.66 -58.55
C LEU A 35 -3.96 -3.28 -58.96
N ARG A 36 -4.28 -2.81 -60.17
CA ARG A 36 -3.91 -1.47 -60.64
C ARG A 36 -4.38 -0.37 -59.71
N THR A 37 -5.63 -0.45 -59.27
CA THR A 37 -6.25 0.55 -58.40
C THR A 37 -5.55 0.59 -57.05
N GLU A 38 -5.26 -0.59 -56.47
CA GLU A 38 -4.51 -0.70 -55.21
C GLU A 38 -3.07 -0.21 -55.35
N LEU A 39 -2.36 -0.59 -56.41
CA LEU A 39 -0.99 -0.14 -56.67
C LEU A 39 -0.92 1.37 -56.87
N THR A 40 -1.89 1.95 -57.57
CA THR A 40 -1.98 3.40 -57.77
C THR A 40 -2.19 4.12 -56.44
N GLN A 41 -3.13 3.64 -55.61
CA GLN A 41 -3.38 4.21 -54.29
C GLN A 41 -2.15 4.07 -53.38
N TYR A 42 -1.54 2.88 -53.33
CA TYR A 42 -0.34 2.62 -52.55
C TYR A 42 0.83 3.49 -53.00
N HIS A 43 1.01 3.71 -54.31
CA HIS A 43 2.06 4.59 -54.84
C HIS A 43 1.87 6.04 -54.37
N ILE A 44 0.64 6.56 -54.44
CA ILE A 44 0.31 7.92 -53.98
C ILE A 44 0.56 8.07 -52.47
N ASP A 45 0.10 7.10 -51.68
CA ASP A 45 0.28 7.11 -50.23
C ASP A 45 1.75 6.97 -49.84
N LEU A 46 2.49 6.09 -50.51
CA LEU A 46 3.92 5.90 -50.30
C LEU A 46 4.70 7.17 -50.66
N GLU A 47 4.38 7.84 -51.77
CA GLU A 47 5.04 9.08 -52.18
C GLU A 47 4.81 10.20 -51.15
N LYS A 48 3.58 10.35 -50.66
CA LYS A 48 3.24 11.30 -49.60
C LYS A 48 4.01 11.00 -48.31
N GLN A 49 4.05 9.73 -47.89
CA GLN A 49 4.80 9.30 -46.71
C GLN A 49 6.31 9.54 -46.89
N ASN A 50 6.88 9.23 -48.05
CA ASN A 50 8.31 9.37 -48.31
C ASN A 50 8.75 10.84 -48.32
N ARG A 51 7.92 11.75 -48.89
CA ARG A 51 8.18 13.21 -48.83
C ARG A 51 8.19 13.74 -47.40
N MET A 52 7.21 13.34 -46.58
CA MET A 52 7.16 13.75 -45.16
C MET A 52 8.32 13.16 -44.36
N ALA A 53 8.63 11.87 -44.56
CA ALA A 53 9.73 11.17 -43.90
C ALA A 53 11.08 11.81 -44.21
N LYS A 54 11.32 12.24 -45.45
CA LYS A 54 12.57 12.90 -45.86
C LYS A 54 12.80 14.23 -45.14
N ALA A 55 11.77 15.07 -45.02
CA ALA A 55 11.88 16.33 -44.29
C ALA A 55 12.14 16.11 -42.79
N GLN A 56 11.44 15.13 -42.19
CA GLN A 56 11.65 14.76 -40.80
C GLN A 56 13.06 14.18 -40.58
N GLN A 57 13.54 13.31 -41.45
CA GLN A 57 14.88 12.73 -41.39
C GLN A 57 15.97 13.81 -41.39
N GLN A 58 15.88 14.81 -42.28
CA GLN A 58 16.83 15.91 -42.33
C GLN A 58 16.86 16.71 -41.02
N ALA A 59 15.70 16.96 -40.44
CA ALA A 59 15.61 17.62 -39.14
C ALA A 59 16.28 16.80 -38.03
N VAL A 60 16.05 15.48 -38.00
CA VAL A 60 16.64 14.62 -36.97
C VAL A 60 18.14 14.42 -37.18
N ILE A 61 18.64 14.32 -38.42
CA ILE A 61 20.10 14.30 -38.69
C ILE A 61 20.75 15.61 -38.22
N LYS A 62 20.11 16.76 -38.46
CA LYS A 62 20.59 18.05 -37.96
C LYS A 62 20.63 18.09 -36.42
N GLU A 63 19.64 17.49 -35.76
CA GLU A 63 19.64 17.32 -34.30
C GLU A 63 20.77 16.40 -33.83
N LEU A 64 21.02 15.27 -34.51
CA LEU A 64 22.15 14.37 -34.20
C LEU A 64 23.50 15.06 -34.35
N ILE A 65 23.70 15.87 -35.39
CA ILE A 65 24.92 16.67 -35.58
C ILE A 65 25.10 17.66 -34.43
N HIS A 66 24.03 18.36 -34.03
CA HIS A 66 24.07 19.26 -32.89
C HIS A 66 24.44 18.53 -31.60
N ILE A 67 23.85 17.35 -31.35
CA ILE A 67 24.18 16.49 -30.21
C ILE A 67 25.66 16.08 -30.27
N MET A 68 26.18 15.71 -31.44
CA MET A 68 27.59 15.37 -31.62
C MET A 68 28.52 16.54 -31.27
N MET A 69 28.22 17.74 -31.77
CA MET A 69 28.99 18.96 -31.45
C MET A 69 28.99 19.26 -29.95
N GLN A 70 27.84 19.11 -29.28
CA GLN A 70 27.75 19.22 -27.83
C GLN A 70 28.57 18.13 -27.12
N ALA A 71 28.57 16.91 -27.65
CA ALA A 71 29.35 15.81 -27.09
C ALA A 71 30.85 16.09 -27.18
N ASP A 72 31.32 16.70 -28.26
CA ASP A 72 32.72 17.11 -28.39
C ASP A 72 33.07 18.24 -27.42
N GLN A 73 32.19 19.23 -27.23
CA GLN A 73 32.37 20.26 -26.19
C GLN A 73 32.46 19.65 -24.79
N ASN A 74 31.53 18.75 -24.45
CA ASN A 74 31.50 18.06 -23.16
C ASN A 74 32.71 17.13 -22.99
N SER A 75 33.19 16.50 -24.06
CA SER A 75 34.40 15.68 -24.07
C SER A 75 35.63 16.51 -23.74
N ILE A 76 35.82 17.65 -24.42
CA ILE A 76 36.95 18.55 -24.16
C ILE A 76 36.89 19.08 -22.72
N MET A 77 35.71 19.47 -22.26
CA MET A 77 35.49 19.91 -20.89
C MET A 77 35.88 18.82 -19.90
N LEU A 78 35.44 17.58 -20.08
CA LEU A 78 35.66 16.47 -19.16
C LEU A 78 37.11 15.95 -19.16
N TYR A 79 37.72 15.79 -20.35
CA TYR A 79 39.08 15.26 -20.48
C TYR A 79 40.17 16.24 -20.05
N SER A 80 39.90 17.55 -20.08
CA SER A 80 40.86 18.57 -19.65
C SER A 80 40.93 18.77 -18.13
N GLN A 81 39.99 18.23 -17.35
CA GLN A 81 39.95 18.45 -15.91
C GLN A 81 41.02 17.66 -15.15
N ARG A 82 41.76 18.36 -14.27
CA ARG A 82 42.67 17.75 -13.29
C ARG A 82 41.90 17.24 -12.06
N ASN A 83 42.47 16.25 -11.38
CA ASN A 83 41.86 15.60 -10.21
C ASN A 83 41.63 16.55 -9.02
N GLY A 84 42.38 17.65 -8.90
CA GLY A 84 42.24 18.64 -7.82
C GLY A 84 41.00 19.55 -7.93
N TYR A 85 40.30 19.54 -9.07
CA TYR A 85 39.13 20.37 -9.32
C TYR A 85 37.83 19.55 -9.32
N ILE A 86 37.48 19.02 -8.15
CA ILE A 86 36.36 18.09 -8.00
C ILE A 86 35.03 18.71 -8.46
N PHE A 87 34.75 19.98 -8.14
CA PHE A 87 33.50 20.61 -8.56
C PHE A 87 33.37 20.74 -10.09
N ASP A 88 34.46 21.07 -10.79
CA ASP A 88 34.49 21.18 -12.26
C ASP A 88 34.30 19.82 -12.91
N LEU A 89 35.03 18.82 -12.40
CA LEU A 89 34.98 17.46 -12.89
C LEU A 89 33.57 16.87 -12.71
N THR A 90 32.94 17.14 -11.57
CA THR A 90 31.59 16.67 -11.27
C THR A 90 30.53 17.32 -12.17
N TYR A 91 30.67 18.60 -12.47
CA TYR A 91 29.81 19.28 -13.45
C TYR A 91 29.96 18.65 -14.84
N ALA A 92 31.20 18.44 -15.29
CA ALA A 92 31.48 17.85 -16.59
C ALA A 92 30.97 16.40 -16.73
N CYS A 93 31.11 15.60 -15.67
CA CYS A 93 30.58 14.24 -15.65
C CYS A 93 29.04 14.22 -15.73
N ASN A 94 28.37 15.18 -15.07
CA ASN A 94 26.91 15.28 -15.10
C ASN A 94 26.39 15.62 -16.50
N GLU A 95 26.97 16.65 -17.15
CA GLU A 95 26.58 17.04 -18.51
C GLU A 95 26.78 15.88 -19.51
N ALA A 96 27.90 15.15 -19.39
CA ALA A 96 28.19 13.97 -20.20
C ALA A 96 27.14 12.85 -20.03
N THR A 97 26.83 12.49 -18.79
CA THR A 97 25.87 11.41 -18.47
C THR A 97 24.43 11.81 -18.81
N GLU A 98 24.04 13.05 -18.54
CA GLU A 98 22.70 13.57 -18.86
C GLU A 98 22.46 13.62 -20.38
N GLN A 99 23.48 14.02 -21.15
CA GLN A 99 23.41 14.04 -22.61
C GLN A 99 23.15 12.64 -23.17
N PHE A 100 23.88 11.63 -22.70
CA PHE A 100 23.66 10.23 -23.13
C PHE A 100 22.26 9.73 -22.75
N ARG A 101 21.78 10.06 -21.54
CA ARG A 101 20.43 9.71 -21.08
C ARG A 101 19.34 10.32 -21.96
N LYS A 102 19.43 11.62 -22.26
CA LYS A 102 18.49 12.34 -23.15
C LYS A 102 18.48 11.76 -24.55
N PHE A 103 19.64 11.37 -25.07
CA PHE A 103 19.76 10.71 -26.36
C PHE A 103 19.06 9.34 -26.37
N LYS A 104 19.31 8.51 -25.35
CA LYS A 104 18.67 7.18 -25.22
C LYS A 104 17.16 7.25 -25.02
N SER A 105 16.65 8.23 -24.27
CA SER A 105 15.20 8.38 -24.07
C SER A 105 14.43 8.73 -25.35
N LYS A 106 15.11 9.32 -26.35
CA LYS A 106 14.52 9.69 -27.65
C LYS A 106 14.77 8.64 -28.75
N ALA A 107 15.34 7.49 -28.43
CA ALA A 107 15.68 6.48 -29.42
C ALA A 107 14.41 5.87 -30.07
N ALA A 108 14.24 6.05 -31.37
CA ALA A 108 13.14 5.44 -32.12
C ALA A 108 13.51 4.03 -32.63
N PRO A 109 12.53 3.12 -32.83
CA PRO A 109 12.76 1.73 -33.22
C PRO A 109 13.03 1.57 -34.73
N PHE A 110 14.01 2.30 -35.28
CA PHE A 110 14.29 2.35 -36.72
C PHE A 110 14.65 0.98 -37.32
N ARG A 111 15.31 0.11 -36.55
CA ARG A 111 15.65 -1.25 -37.00
C ARG A 111 14.40 -2.06 -37.37
N ASN A 112 13.31 -1.90 -36.64
CA ASN A 112 12.03 -2.55 -36.95
C ASN A 112 11.42 -2.01 -38.25
N MET A 113 11.52 -0.69 -38.48
CA MET A 113 11.03 -0.06 -39.71
C MET A 113 11.80 -0.54 -40.96
N ILE A 114 13.11 -0.73 -40.85
CA ILE A 114 13.92 -1.30 -41.94
C ILE A 114 13.49 -2.74 -42.25
N ASN A 115 13.32 -3.56 -41.21
CA ASN A 115 12.88 -4.94 -41.40
C ASN A 115 11.51 -5.01 -42.09
N GLN A 116 10.56 -4.16 -41.69
CA GLN A 116 9.26 -4.06 -42.35
C GLN A 116 9.40 -3.61 -43.81
N ASN A 117 10.23 -2.62 -44.09
CA ASN A 117 10.48 -2.14 -45.45
C ASN A 117 11.13 -3.22 -46.34
N ASN A 118 12.05 -4.03 -45.79
CA ASN A 118 12.68 -5.14 -46.51
C ASN A 118 11.66 -6.23 -46.89
N ILE A 119 10.70 -6.53 -46.00
CA ILE A 119 9.61 -7.46 -46.27
C ILE A 119 8.75 -6.93 -47.43
N GLU A 120 8.43 -5.64 -47.43
CA GLU A 120 7.68 -5.00 -48.52
C GLU A 120 8.44 -5.01 -49.85
N VAL A 121 9.76 -4.74 -49.85
CA VAL A 121 10.60 -4.84 -51.05
C VAL A 121 10.55 -6.28 -51.60
N ALA A 122 10.72 -7.30 -50.75
CA ALA A 122 10.67 -8.69 -51.17
C ALA A 122 9.28 -9.11 -51.72
N ARG A 123 8.20 -8.54 -51.17
CA ARG A 123 6.84 -8.73 -51.70
C ARG A 123 6.73 -8.17 -53.12
N PHE A 124 7.22 -6.95 -53.35
CA PHE A 124 7.17 -6.33 -54.68
C PHE A 124 8.13 -7.00 -55.68
N ASP A 125 9.29 -7.50 -55.25
CA ASP A 125 10.16 -8.34 -56.09
C ASP A 125 9.41 -9.58 -56.61
N SER A 126 8.69 -10.25 -55.72
CA SER A 126 7.89 -11.43 -56.08
C SER A 126 6.75 -11.07 -57.04
N LEU A 127 6.05 -9.95 -56.79
CA LEU A 127 4.97 -9.45 -57.65
C LEU A 127 5.48 -9.07 -59.06
N ILE A 128 6.61 -8.38 -59.14
CA ILE A 128 7.24 -7.99 -60.41
C ILE A 128 7.64 -9.23 -61.20
N ASN A 129 8.30 -10.21 -60.57
CA ASN A 129 8.69 -11.45 -61.23
C ASN A 129 7.47 -12.22 -61.77
N TYR A 130 6.39 -12.27 -61.01
CA TYR A 130 5.15 -12.92 -61.44
C TYR A 130 4.50 -12.16 -62.60
N LEU A 131 4.29 -10.85 -62.49
CA LEU A 131 3.75 -10.01 -63.57
C LEU A 131 4.60 -10.16 -64.83
N TYR A 132 5.92 -10.09 -64.72
CA TYR A 132 6.86 -10.24 -65.83
C TYR A 132 6.76 -11.63 -66.49
N GLY A 133 6.58 -12.70 -65.71
CA GLY A 133 6.48 -14.08 -66.19
C GLY A 133 5.08 -14.54 -66.64
N MET A 134 4.04 -13.70 -66.53
CA MET A 134 2.68 -14.06 -66.97
C MET A 134 2.64 -14.38 -68.48
N ASN A 135 1.95 -15.47 -68.84
CA ASN A 135 1.73 -15.84 -70.23
C ASN A 135 0.72 -14.89 -70.90
N THR A 136 1.19 -14.09 -71.85
CA THR A 136 0.39 -13.06 -72.53
C THR A 136 -0.41 -13.58 -73.72
N VAL A 137 -0.18 -14.82 -74.18
CA VAL A 137 -0.77 -15.39 -75.42
C VAL A 137 -2.28 -15.56 -75.29
N PHE A 138 -2.78 -15.88 -74.10
CA PHE A 138 -4.20 -16.14 -73.84
C PHE A 138 -4.93 -14.98 -73.14
N MET A 139 -4.28 -13.81 -73.02
CA MET A 139 -4.84 -12.64 -72.34
C MET A 139 -5.62 -11.73 -73.31
N SER A 140 -6.67 -11.07 -72.82
CA SER A 140 -7.34 -10.01 -73.56
C SER A 140 -6.40 -8.81 -73.78
N LYS A 141 -6.66 -7.99 -74.81
CA LYS A 141 -5.87 -6.77 -75.04
C LYS A 141 -5.90 -5.82 -73.83
N GLU A 142 -7.02 -5.74 -73.13
CA GLU A 142 -7.18 -4.91 -71.93
C GLU A 142 -6.35 -5.44 -70.76
N ALA A 143 -6.32 -6.76 -70.55
CA ALA A 143 -5.50 -7.39 -69.53
C ALA A 143 -3.99 -7.24 -69.80
N GLN A 144 -3.57 -7.31 -71.07
CA GLN A 144 -2.18 -7.06 -71.44
C GLN A 144 -1.75 -5.61 -71.10
N VAL A 145 -2.64 -4.63 -71.35
CA VAL A 145 -2.40 -3.22 -71.00
C VAL A 145 -2.34 -3.05 -69.48
N ASN A 146 -3.32 -3.57 -68.74
CA ASN A 146 -3.35 -3.46 -67.27
C ASN A 146 -2.12 -4.10 -66.63
N ARG A 147 -1.72 -5.30 -67.06
CA ARG A 147 -0.49 -5.96 -66.61
C ARG A 147 0.76 -5.11 -66.83
N ASN A 148 0.91 -4.47 -68.00
CA ASN A 148 2.08 -3.64 -68.29
C ASN A 148 2.13 -2.37 -67.43
N VAL A 149 0.96 -1.78 -67.15
CA VAL A 149 0.85 -0.64 -66.22
C VAL A 149 1.16 -1.07 -64.79
N ASP A 150 0.62 -2.21 -64.34
CA ASP A 150 0.85 -2.76 -63.00
C ASP A 150 2.31 -3.11 -62.78
N LEU A 151 2.96 -3.71 -63.79
CA LEU A 151 4.40 -3.99 -63.77
C LEU A 151 5.20 -2.69 -63.61
N THR A 152 4.84 -1.65 -64.34
CA THR A 152 5.52 -0.34 -64.26
C THR A 152 5.32 0.31 -62.89
N LEU A 153 4.10 0.26 -62.34
CA LEU A 153 3.79 0.77 -61.00
C LEU A 153 4.54 -0.02 -59.91
N ALA A 154 4.55 -1.35 -59.99
CA ALA A 154 5.26 -2.22 -59.05
C ALA A 154 6.77 -1.96 -59.05
N VAL A 155 7.38 -1.78 -60.23
CA VAL A 155 8.81 -1.41 -60.37
C VAL A 155 9.09 -0.05 -59.73
N ASN A 156 8.23 0.95 -59.96
CA ASN A 156 8.39 2.29 -59.35
C ASN A 156 8.21 2.28 -57.84
N ILE A 157 7.21 1.56 -57.32
CA ILE A 157 6.99 1.40 -55.87
C ILE A 157 8.20 0.72 -55.22
N ARG A 158 8.70 -0.37 -55.82
CA ARG A 158 9.91 -1.05 -55.36
C ARG A 158 11.10 -0.09 -55.29
N ARG A 159 11.31 0.71 -56.34
CA ARG A 159 12.38 1.72 -56.35
C ARG A 159 12.24 2.72 -55.20
N GLN A 160 11.05 3.24 -54.95
CA GLN A 160 10.78 4.15 -53.82
C GLN A 160 11.02 3.49 -52.46
N LEU A 161 10.67 2.21 -52.30
CA LEU A 161 10.95 1.45 -51.08
C LEU A 161 12.46 1.24 -50.87
N ILE A 162 13.24 1.00 -51.93
CA ILE A 162 14.71 0.91 -51.86
C ILE A 162 15.31 2.27 -51.49
N GLU A 163 14.84 3.37 -52.09
CA GLU A 163 15.30 4.72 -51.73
C GLU A 163 15.00 5.03 -50.26
N LYS A 164 13.82 4.64 -49.76
CA LYS A 164 13.46 4.74 -48.34
C LYS A 164 14.36 3.88 -47.45
N GLN A 165 14.72 2.68 -47.89
CA GLN A 165 15.66 1.80 -47.18
C GLN A 165 17.04 2.47 -47.03
N GLN A 166 17.57 3.04 -48.12
CA GLN A 166 18.86 3.72 -48.12
C GLN A 166 18.86 4.93 -47.18
N GLN A 167 17.78 5.71 -47.19
CA GLN A 167 17.59 6.83 -46.26
C GLN A 167 17.59 6.37 -44.79
N LEU A 168 16.85 5.31 -44.46
CA LEU A 168 16.84 4.76 -43.10
C LEU A 168 18.21 4.23 -42.67
N ASN A 169 18.98 3.62 -43.58
CA ASN A 169 20.33 3.15 -43.32
C ASN A 169 21.31 4.29 -43.01
N GLU A 170 21.25 5.41 -43.74
CA GLU A 170 22.06 6.60 -43.45
C GLU A 170 21.75 7.17 -42.06
N TYR A 171 20.47 7.18 -41.70
CA TYR A 171 20.03 7.61 -40.38
C TYR A 171 20.58 6.70 -39.27
N ILE A 172 20.45 5.37 -39.41
CA ILE A 172 21.00 4.42 -38.43
C ILE A 172 22.51 4.59 -38.30
N LYS A 173 23.23 4.80 -39.41
CA LYS A 173 24.67 5.05 -39.37
C LYS A 173 25.00 6.30 -38.56
N ALA A 174 24.29 7.41 -38.78
CA ALA A 174 24.48 8.63 -37.99
C ALA A 174 24.13 8.43 -36.51
N TYR A 175 23.05 7.69 -36.22
CA TYR A 175 22.64 7.34 -34.87
C TYR A 175 23.67 6.47 -34.15
N ASP A 176 24.14 5.38 -34.76
CA ASP A 176 25.10 4.43 -34.18
C ASP A 176 26.46 5.10 -33.90
N VAL A 177 26.90 6.01 -34.79
CA VAL A 177 28.12 6.82 -34.54
C VAL A 177 27.94 7.74 -33.34
N THR A 178 26.79 8.43 -33.26
CA THR A 178 26.45 9.31 -32.13
C THR A 178 26.36 8.51 -30.83
N ASP A 179 25.71 7.35 -30.87
CA ASP A 179 25.55 6.44 -29.73
C ASP A 179 26.90 5.96 -29.20
N LYS A 180 27.78 5.49 -30.10
CA LYS A 180 29.11 5.01 -29.71
C LYS A 180 29.94 6.10 -29.03
N LYS A 181 29.91 7.33 -29.57
CA LYS A 181 30.64 8.48 -29.01
C LYS A 181 30.07 8.88 -27.65
N LEU A 182 28.76 9.03 -27.54
CA LEU A 182 28.11 9.39 -26.27
C LEU A 182 28.27 8.30 -25.20
N LYS A 183 28.21 7.03 -25.61
CA LYS A 183 28.47 5.90 -24.71
C LYS A 183 29.89 5.95 -24.17
N ALA A 184 30.91 6.13 -25.02
CA ALA A 184 32.29 6.26 -24.58
C ALA A 184 32.50 7.45 -23.63
N LEU A 185 31.84 8.58 -23.91
CA LEU A 185 31.85 9.76 -23.05
C LEU A 185 31.20 9.47 -21.68
N ASN A 186 30.04 8.82 -21.68
CA ASN A 186 29.32 8.40 -20.47
C ASN A 186 30.14 7.39 -19.65
N ASP A 187 30.76 6.40 -20.29
CA ASP A 187 31.57 5.38 -19.63
C ASP A 187 32.79 6.02 -18.95
N TYR A 188 33.45 6.96 -19.61
CA TYR A 188 34.53 7.74 -18.99
C TYR A 188 34.04 8.62 -17.84
N ALA A 189 32.90 9.30 -18.00
CA ALA A 189 32.29 10.09 -16.92
C ALA A 189 32.00 9.23 -15.68
N ASN A 190 31.51 8.00 -15.86
CA ASN A 190 31.26 7.07 -14.76
C ASN A 190 32.54 6.64 -14.04
N ILE A 191 33.65 6.43 -14.78
CA ILE A 191 34.97 6.18 -14.18
C ILE A 191 35.40 7.38 -13.34
N ARG A 192 35.31 8.60 -13.88
CA ARG A 192 35.69 9.82 -13.15
C ARG A 192 34.79 10.08 -11.93
N TYR A 193 33.50 9.75 -12.00
CA TYR A 193 32.61 9.75 -10.84
C TYR A 193 33.08 8.79 -9.75
N SER A 194 33.55 7.59 -10.10
CA SER A 194 34.08 6.64 -9.12
C SER A 194 35.35 7.19 -8.46
N GLU A 195 36.21 7.89 -9.20
CA GLU A 195 37.40 8.56 -8.63
C GLU A 195 37.01 9.68 -7.66
N ILE A 196 36.00 10.50 -8.00
CA ILE A 196 35.43 11.52 -7.10
C ILE A 196 34.90 10.88 -5.82
N GLN A 197 34.21 9.74 -5.91
CA GLN A 197 33.73 9.02 -4.73
C GLN A 197 34.91 8.57 -3.86
N THR A 198 35.95 8.00 -4.45
CA THR A 198 37.13 7.59 -3.69
C THR A 198 37.85 8.77 -3.04
N SER A 199 37.89 9.95 -3.66
CA SER A 199 38.51 11.15 -3.07
C SER A 199 37.68 11.77 -1.96
N ILE A 200 36.34 11.68 -2.01
CA ILE A 200 35.46 12.19 -0.95
C ILE A 200 35.45 11.23 0.26
N PHE A 201 35.37 9.91 0.02
CA PHE A 201 35.09 8.93 1.09
C PHE A 201 36.28 8.11 1.56
N ASN A 202 37.28 7.83 0.71
CA ASN A 202 38.36 6.87 1.03
C ASN A 202 39.74 7.53 1.20
N ASN A 203 40.09 8.50 0.35
CA ASN A 203 41.38 9.19 0.42
C ASN A 203 41.26 10.48 1.22
N GLY A 204 41.51 10.38 2.53
CA GLY A 204 41.70 11.56 3.37
C GLY A 204 42.91 12.35 2.88
N GLY A 205 42.73 13.66 2.66
CA GLY A 205 43.85 14.56 2.40
C GLY A 205 44.84 14.60 3.58
N ALA A 206 45.87 15.44 3.49
CA ALA A 206 46.74 15.65 4.65
C ALA A 206 45.92 16.14 5.86
N ASN A 207 46.21 15.59 7.04
CA ASN A 207 45.63 16.05 8.29
C ASN A 207 45.81 17.57 8.40
N TYR A 208 44.77 18.29 8.83
CA TYR A 208 44.76 19.76 8.88
C TYR A 208 45.90 20.32 9.74
N PHE A 209 46.29 19.63 10.81
CA PHE A 209 47.43 20.06 11.63
C PHE A 209 48.77 19.96 10.87
N LYS A 210 48.89 19.00 9.95
CA LYS A 210 50.04 18.90 9.04
C LYS A 210 49.99 20.01 7.98
N ILE A 211 48.79 20.40 7.54
CA ILE A 211 48.59 21.54 6.64
C ILE A 211 49.04 22.85 7.32
N LEU A 212 48.71 23.03 8.60
CA LEU A 212 49.16 24.14 9.44
C LEU A 212 50.66 24.13 9.68
N GLY A 213 51.27 22.95 9.90
CA GLY A 213 52.72 22.81 10.06
C GLY A 213 53.52 23.27 8.83
N ASN A 214 52.96 23.07 7.62
CA ASN A 214 53.55 23.47 6.34
C ASN A 214 52.81 24.66 5.70
N LEU A 215 52.36 25.62 6.51
CA LEU A 215 51.48 26.72 6.07
C LEU A 215 52.04 27.50 4.87
N GLY A 216 53.37 27.74 4.84
CA GLY A 216 54.01 28.47 3.74
C GLY A 216 53.90 27.75 2.39
N ASN A 217 54.06 26.42 2.36
CA ASN A 217 53.96 25.66 1.11
C ASN A 217 52.51 25.53 0.66
N ASN A 218 51.60 25.18 1.58
CA ASN A 218 50.18 25.00 1.27
C ASN A 218 49.52 26.32 0.84
N TYR A 219 49.93 27.45 1.42
CA TYR A 219 49.47 28.76 0.97
C TYR A 219 49.97 29.08 -0.45
N ARG A 220 51.23 28.78 -0.77
CA ARG A 220 51.77 28.97 -2.13
C ARG A 220 51.06 28.07 -3.15
N GLU A 221 50.80 26.83 -2.80
CA GLU A 221 50.08 25.86 -3.62
C GLU A 221 48.63 26.30 -3.85
N ALA A 222 47.89 26.63 -2.79
CA ALA A 222 46.52 27.16 -2.91
C ALA A 222 46.47 28.45 -3.73
N LYS A 223 47.44 29.37 -3.54
CA LYS A 223 47.56 30.59 -4.34
C LYS A 223 47.85 30.28 -5.81
N SER A 224 48.71 29.30 -6.10
CA SER A 224 48.98 28.85 -7.47
C SER A 224 47.74 28.26 -8.11
N SER A 225 47.05 27.34 -7.44
CA SER A 225 45.81 26.71 -7.91
C SER A 225 44.71 27.73 -8.22
N VAL A 226 44.57 28.76 -7.37
CA VAL A 226 43.64 29.88 -7.59
C VAL A 226 44.10 30.73 -8.78
N THR A 227 45.39 31.09 -8.85
CA THR A 227 45.91 31.93 -9.93
C THR A 227 45.79 31.23 -11.28
N GLU A 228 46.09 29.94 -11.37
CA GLU A 228 45.93 29.14 -12.59
C GLU A 228 44.47 29.08 -13.04
N LYS A 229 43.54 28.83 -12.11
CA LYS A 229 42.11 28.69 -12.43
C LYS A 229 41.47 30.00 -12.89
N TYR A 230 41.82 31.10 -12.22
CA TYR A 230 41.17 32.39 -12.37
C TYR A 230 41.99 33.36 -13.25
N LYS A 231 43.05 32.89 -13.91
CA LYS A 231 43.81 33.74 -14.85
C LYS A 231 42.97 34.05 -16.08
N PRO A 232 42.71 35.33 -16.40
CA PRO A 232 41.99 35.66 -17.63
C PRO A 232 42.86 35.32 -18.85
N ALA A 233 42.31 34.53 -19.78
CA ALA A 233 42.95 34.25 -21.06
C ALA A 233 42.75 35.45 -22.00
N PRO A 234 43.82 36.05 -22.56
CA PRO A 234 43.68 37.16 -23.50
C PRO A 234 43.07 36.68 -24.83
N GLY A 235 42.06 37.40 -25.33
CA GLY A 235 41.52 37.22 -26.69
C GLY A 235 40.19 36.47 -26.84
N MET A 236 39.68 35.78 -25.80
CA MET A 236 38.35 35.15 -25.83
C MET A 236 37.60 35.34 -24.50
N MET A 237 36.34 35.79 -24.58
CA MET A 237 35.45 35.92 -23.42
C MET A 237 34.98 34.52 -22.98
N SER A 238 35.68 33.91 -22.03
CA SER A 238 35.22 32.69 -21.37
C SER A 238 34.01 32.99 -20.49
N GLN A 239 32.98 32.13 -20.53
CA GLN A 239 31.83 32.21 -19.62
C GLN A 239 32.22 31.99 -18.15
N TRP A 240 33.41 31.44 -17.90
CA TRP A 240 33.96 31.12 -16.59
C TRP A 240 35.04 32.12 -16.12
N ASP A 241 35.17 33.25 -16.81
CA ASP A 241 36.08 34.32 -16.42
C ASP A 241 35.69 34.91 -15.06
N VAL A 242 36.69 35.19 -14.22
CA VAL A 242 36.57 35.87 -12.93
C VAL A 242 35.71 37.12 -13.00
N ARG A 243 35.80 37.87 -14.10
CA ARG A 243 35.00 39.09 -14.32
C ARG A 243 33.49 38.78 -14.29
N ILE A 244 33.08 37.67 -14.92
CA ILE A 244 31.68 37.23 -14.94
C ILE A 244 31.25 36.74 -13.57
N ILE A 245 32.14 36.05 -12.82
CA ILE A 245 31.86 35.63 -11.44
C ILE A 245 31.62 36.86 -10.55
N PHE A 246 32.45 37.89 -10.62
CA PHE A 246 32.24 39.13 -9.86
C PHE A 246 30.96 39.87 -10.27
N ILE A 247 30.65 39.92 -11.58
CA ILE A 247 29.39 40.47 -12.07
C ILE A 247 28.21 39.68 -11.50
N LEU A 248 28.28 38.35 -11.49
CA LEU A 248 27.26 37.49 -10.91
C LEU A 248 27.03 37.79 -9.42
N PHE A 249 28.10 37.89 -8.61
CA PHE A 249 27.95 38.26 -7.18
C PHE A 249 27.38 39.67 -7.01
N GLY A 250 27.79 40.63 -7.84
CA GLY A 250 27.21 41.97 -7.87
C GLY A 250 25.71 41.93 -8.17
N ILE A 251 25.31 41.13 -9.15
CA ILE A 251 23.91 40.89 -9.54
C ILE A 251 23.12 40.23 -8.40
N ILE A 252 23.67 39.20 -7.75
CA ILE A 252 23.07 38.50 -6.61
C ILE A 252 22.82 39.48 -5.46
N ILE A 253 23.81 40.30 -5.10
CA ILE A 253 23.69 41.30 -4.04
C ILE A 253 22.65 42.36 -4.42
N PHE A 254 22.69 42.85 -5.66
CA PHE A 254 21.74 43.84 -6.18
C PHE A 254 20.29 43.33 -6.10
N TYR A 255 20.01 42.12 -6.59
CA TYR A 255 18.67 41.54 -6.52
C TYR A 255 18.27 41.15 -5.09
N GLY A 256 19.23 40.80 -4.22
CA GLY A 256 18.99 40.65 -2.79
C GLY A 256 18.50 41.95 -2.15
N LEU A 257 19.16 43.08 -2.46
CA LEU A 257 18.76 44.40 -1.97
C LEU A 257 17.39 44.82 -2.54
N ILE A 258 17.13 44.58 -3.83
CA ILE A 258 15.81 44.81 -4.45
C ILE A 258 14.74 43.99 -3.74
N SER A 259 15.01 42.72 -3.45
CA SER A 259 14.10 41.84 -2.73
C SER A 259 13.77 42.40 -1.34
N VAL A 260 14.77 42.89 -0.60
CA VAL A 260 14.57 43.59 0.69
C VAL A 260 13.70 44.83 0.51
N PHE A 261 14.02 45.68 -0.47
CA PHE A 261 13.27 46.90 -0.74
C PHE A 261 11.81 46.63 -1.10
N LEU A 262 11.53 45.69 -2.00
CA LEU A 262 10.19 45.29 -2.42
C LEU A 262 9.36 44.75 -1.25
N ASN A 263 9.97 43.97 -0.34
CA ASN A 263 9.25 43.45 0.83
C ASN A 263 8.97 44.52 1.89
N LEU A 264 9.90 45.45 2.10
CA LEU A 264 9.66 46.59 2.97
C LEU A 264 8.54 47.47 2.43
N LEU A 265 8.49 47.68 1.11
CA LEU A 265 7.43 48.45 0.44
C LEU A 265 6.08 47.73 0.49
N THR A 266 6.02 46.44 0.16
CA THR A 266 4.78 45.66 0.20
C THR A 266 4.22 45.57 1.61
N ILE A 267 5.03 45.33 2.63
CA ILE A 267 4.57 45.33 4.03
C ILE A 267 4.05 46.71 4.43
N ARG A 268 4.71 47.80 4.01
CA ARG A 268 4.25 49.16 4.29
C ARG A 268 2.91 49.47 3.63
N CYS A 269 2.74 49.14 2.34
CA CYS A 269 1.47 49.30 1.62
C CYS A 269 0.35 48.43 2.19
N LEU A 270 0.64 47.16 2.48
CA LEU A 270 -0.31 46.19 2.98
C LEU A 270 -0.76 46.54 4.41
N MET A 271 0.14 47.06 5.25
CA MET A 271 -0.18 47.63 6.56
C MET A 271 -1.13 48.83 6.45
N THR A 272 -0.80 49.81 5.60
CA THR A 272 -1.66 50.99 5.38
C THR A 272 -3.05 50.59 4.87
N PHE A 273 -3.11 49.59 3.98
CA PHE A 273 -4.37 49.06 3.46
C PHE A 273 -5.20 48.31 4.51
N LEU A 274 -4.58 47.42 5.30
CA LEU A 274 -5.29 46.64 6.33
C LEU A 274 -5.76 47.49 7.51
N ILE A 275 -4.99 48.51 7.89
CA ILE A 275 -5.39 49.49 8.92
C ILE A 275 -6.61 50.29 8.44
N LYS A 276 -6.62 50.73 7.17
CA LYS A 276 -7.75 51.47 6.57
C LYS A 276 -9.05 50.64 6.52
N LYS A 277 -8.96 49.31 6.51
CA LYS A 277 -10.10 48.39 6.41
C LYS A 277 -10.61 47.87 7.77
N GLY A 278 -9.97 48.25 8.89
CA GLY A 278 -10.37 47.83 10.25
C GLY A 278 -10.09 46.36 10.60
N TRP A 279 -9.44 45.59 9.72
CA TRP A 279 -9.22 44.14 9.90
C TRP A 279 -7.96 43.81 10.71
N PHE A 280 -7.17 44.83 11.11
CA PHE A 280 -5.81 44.65 11.62
C PHE A 280 -5.67 44.76 13.14
N GLU A 281 -6.70 45.23 13.85
CA GLU A 281 -6.60 45.50 15.30
C GLU A 281 -6.38 44.24 16.14
N SER A 282 -6.95 43.10 15.77
CA SER A 282 -6.80 41.83 16.51
C SER A 282 -5.46 41.12 16.31
N ILE A 283 -4.68 41.47 15.28
CA ILE A 283 -3.42 40.77 14.89
C ILE A 283 -2.18 41.65 15.11
N LYS A 284 -2.36 42.96 15.33
CA LYS A 284 -1.31 43.99 15.38
C LYS A 284 -0.12 43.64 16.27
N GLU A 285 -0.36 43.21 17.52
CA GLU A 285 0.73 42.91 18.46
C GLU A 285 1.56 41.69 18.03
N SER A 286 0.87 40.63 17.58
CA SER A 286 1.52 39.41 17.09
C SER A 286 2.35 39.67 15.82
N PHE A 287 1.84 40.52 14.92
CA PHE A 287 2.54 40.86 13.69
C PHE A 287 3.77 41.73 13.97
N MET A 288 3.67 42.70 14.88
CA MET A 288 4.79 43.59 15.22
C MET A 288 5.96 42.82 15.87
N ALA A 289 5.68 41.84 16.73
CA ALA A 289 6.72 40.98 17.32
C ALA A 289 7.43 40.11 16.27
N LYS A 290 6.71 39.63 15.25
CA LYS A 290 7.25 38.76 14.18
C LYS A 290 7.80 39.51 12.98
N ARG A 291 7.61 40.83 12.90
CA ARG A 291 7.95 41.69 11.74
C ARG A 291 9.33 41.42 11.11
N PRO A 292 10.46 41.42 11.84
CA PRO A 292 11.78 41.20 11.22
C PRO A 292 11.91 39.80 10.61
N CYS A 293 11.31 38.79 11.24
CA CYS A 293 11.32 37.42 10.72
C CYS A 293 10.41 37.27 9.49
N ILE A 294 9.25 37.94 9.49
CA ILE A 294 8.35 37.99 8.33
C ILE A 294 9.04 38.63 7.14
N ILE A 295 9.68 39.80 7.33
CA ILE A 295 10.43 40.49 6.28
C ILE A 295 11.48 39.54 5.72
N MET A 296 12.30 38.95 6.58
CA MET A 296 13.39 38.09 6.12
C MET A 296 12.89 36.83 5.38
N ALA A 297 11.85 36.15 5.89
CA ALA A 297 11.24 35.01 5.19
C ALA A 297 10.70 35.41 3.80
N MET A 298 9.97 36.53 3.74
CA MET A 298 9.45 37.07 2.48
C MET A 298 10.57 37.46 1.52
N THR A 299 11.66 38.06 2.02
CA THR A 299 12.82 38.42 1.19
C THR A 299 13.52 37.22 0.58
N VAL A 300 13.58 36.12 1.30
CA VAL A 300 14.16 34.88 0.76
C VAL A 300 13.26 34.30 -0.34
N VAL A 301 11.94 34.32 -0.14
CA VAL A 301 10.97 33.83 -1.14
C VAL A 301 10.95 34.70 -2.41
N THR A 302 10.88 36.02 -2.26
CA THR A 302 10.89 36.94 -3.42
C THR A 302 12.24 36.93 -4.14
N PHE A 303 13.34 36.73 -3.41
CA PHE A 303 14.66 36.57 -4.01
C PHE A 303 14.75 35.29 -4.84
N ALA A 304 14.24 34.16 -4.33
CA ALA A 304 14.11 32.92 -5.09
C ALA A 304 13.25 33.12 -6.36
N ALA A 305 12.14 33.85 -6.26
CA ALA A 305 11.28 34.14 -7.40
C ALA A 305 11.99 35.01 -8.47
N ILE A 306 12.73 36.04 -8.06
CA ILE A 306 13.50 36.90 -8.96
C ILE A 306 14.58 36.08 -9.70
N LEU A 307 15.30 35.20 -8.99
CA LEU A 307 16.30 34.33 -9.59
C LEU A 307 15.68 33.33 -10.57
N GLY A 308 14.50 32.81 -10.26
CA GLY A 308 13.72 31.97 -11.18
C GLY A 308 13.35 32.70 -12.47
N ILE A 309 13.01 34.00 -12.40
CA ILE A 309 12.75 34.83 -13.59
C ILE A 309 14.04 35.07 -14.39
N ILE A 310 15.15 35.40 -13.72
CA ILE A 310 16.45 35.61 -14.36
C ILE A 310 16.89 34.36 -15.13
N ARG A 311 16.68 33.18 -14.55
CA ARG A 311 16.94 31.89 -15.18
C ARG A 311 16.18 31.75 -16.51
N MET A 312 14.93 32.19 -16.59
CA MET A 312 14.13 32.10 -17.83
C MET A 312 14.60 33.04 -18.94
N ILE A 313 15.30 34.13 -18.58
CA ILE A 313 15.70 35.19 -19.51
C ILE A 313 17.14 34.97 -20.03
N THR A 314 18.03 34.45 -19.19
CA THR A 314 19.45 34.32 -19.53
C THR A 314 19.72 33.14 -20.47
N LYS A 315 20.66 33.33 -21.39
CA LYS A 315 21.16 32.29 -22.31
C LYS A 315 22.53 31.74 -21.89
N GLN A 316 23.13 32.27 -20.82
CA GLN A 316 24.45 31.84 -20.35
C GLN A 316 24.33 30.67 -19.38
N ASN A 317 24.94 29.53 -19.71
CA ASN A 317 24.87 28.29 -18.92
C ASN A 317 25.38 28.48 -17.48
N PHE A 318 26.43 29.28 -17.28
CA PHE A 318 26.95 29.58 -15.95
C PHE A 318 25.91 30.26 -15.04
N ILE A 319 25.21 31.27 -15.57
CA ILE A 319 24.18 32.00 -14.80
C ILE A 319 23.01 31.07 -14.49
N ILE A 320 22.58 30.23 -15.45
CA ILE A 320 21.51 29.24 -15.24
C ILE A 320 21.87 28.32 -14.06
N MET A 321 23.06 27.71 -14.11
CA MET A 321 23.55 26.82 -13.05
C MET A 321 23.62 27.53 -11.69
N ALA A 322 24.22 28.72 -11.63
CA ALA A 322 24.37 29.46 -10.38
C ALA A 322 23.01 29.89 -9.79
N SER A 323 22.07 30.35 -10.64
CA SER A 323 20.71 30.68 -10.23
C SER A 323 19.97 29.45 -9.68
N ASP A 324 20.14 28.27 -10.28
CA ASP A 324 19.50 27.04 -9.80
C ASP A 324 19.92 26.67 -8.37
N LEU A 325 21.23 26.67 -8.10
CA LEU A 325 21.76 26.39 -6.76
C LEU A 325 21.30 27.41 -5.72
N LEU A 326 21.20 28.67 -6.13
CA LEU A 326 20.85 29.75 -5.24
C LEU A 326 19.34 29.80 -4.97
N VAL A 327 18.50 29.36 -5.92
CA VAL A 327 17.07 29.12 -5.72
C VAL A 327 16.85 27.95 -4.76
N GLU A 328 17.55 26.82 -4.94
CA GLU A 328 17.48 25.68 -4.02
C GLU A 328 17.84 26.07 -2.59
N PHE A 329 18.96 26.78 -2.42
CA PHE A 329 19.39 27.29 -1.12
C PHE A 329 18.40 28.30 -0.51
N SER A 330 17.89 29.23 -1.32
CA SER A 330 16.89 30.20 -0.87
C SER A 330 15.62 29.49 -0.42
N TRP A 331 15.17 28.45 -1.12
CA TRP A 331 14.02 27.66 -0.70
C TRP A 331 14.26 26.95 0.64
N LEU A 332 15.44 26.35 0.82
CA LEU A 332 15.86 25.70 2.07
C LEU A 332 15.79 26.68 3.24
N VAL A 333 16.41 27.86 3.10
CA VAL A 333 16.38 28.92 4.13
C VAL A 333 14.94 29.40 4.34
N GLY A 334 14.18 29.61 3.28
CA GLY A 334 12.79 30.06 3.33
C GLY A 334 11.90 29.11 4.14
N VAL A 335 12.04 27.79 3.93
CA VAL A 335 11.31 26.76 4.67
C VAL A 335 11.64 26.80 6.16
N ILE A 336 12.93 26.96 6.54
CA ILE A 336 13.33 27.10 7.94
C ILE A 336 12.65 28.32 8.56
N LEU A 337 12.70 29.48 7.89
CA LEU A 337 12.14 30.71 8.41
C LEU A 337 10.62 30.69 8.51
N ILE A 338 9.92 30.15 7.51
CA ILE A 338 8.46 30.00 7.52
C ILE A 338 8.05 29.01 8.62
N SER A 339 8.77 27.90 8.79
CA SER A 339 8.50 26.93 9.86
C SER A 339 8.62 27.57 11.24
N LEU A 340 9.66 28.38 11.48
CA LEU A 340 9.84 29.10 12.74
C LEU A 340 8.73 30.12 12.99
N LEU A 341 8.33 30.85 11.95
CA LEU A 341 7.27 31.86 12.03
C LEU A 341 5.91 31.25 12.39
N LEU A 342 5.59 30.07 11.86
CA LEU A 342 4.33 29.38 12.11
C LEU A 342 4.30 28.63 13.44
N ARG A 343 5.40 27.97 13.84
CA ARG A 343 5.46 27.14 15.05
C ARG A 343 5.73 27.93 16.34
N VAL A 344 6.59 28.94 16.29
CA VAL A 344 7.14 29.56 17.51
C VAL A 344 6.30 30.76 17.96
N GLY A 345 6.08 30.86 19.28
CA GLY A 345 5.39 31.98 19.92
C GLY A 345 6.15 33.31 19.81
N ASN A 346 5.45 34.43 19.98
CA ASN A 346 5.98 35.79 19.71
C ASN A 346 7.26 36.10 20.48
N ASP A 347 7.33 35.77 21.78
CA ASP A 347 8.48 36.10 22.63
C ASP A 347 9.72 35.23 22.37
N GLN A 348 9.52 34.06 21.77
CA GLN A 348 10.55 33.05 21.57
C GLN A 348 11.22 33.15 20.19
N ILE A 349 10.59 33.82 19.22
CA ILE A 349 11.04 33.88 17.82
C ILE A 349 12.47 34.42 17.67
N LYS A 350 12.83 35.47 18.40
CA LYS A 350 14.18 36.05 18.32
C LYS A 350 15.26 35.07 18.80
N SER A 351 14.94 34.29 19.82
CA SER A 351 15.83 33.24 20.33
C SER A 351 15.90 32.07 19.36
N ALA A 352 14.76 31.63 18.81
CA ALA A 352 14.69 30.52 17.86
C ALA A 352 15.48 30.83 16.57
N PHE A 353 15.33 32.02 15.99
CA PHE A 353 16.11 32.43 14.81
C PHE A 353 17.62 32.37 15.05
N ARG A 354 18.08 32.85 16.22
CA ARG A 354 19.52 32.84 16.56
C ARG A 354 20.10 31.44 16.59
N ILE A 355 19.34 30.44 17.07
CA ILE A 355 19.86 29.07 17.15
C ILE A 355 20.06 28.43 15.77
N TYR A 356 19.27 28.80 14.76
CA TYR A 356 19.42 28.29 13.39
C TYR A 356 20.39 29.13 12.53
N SER A 357 20.83 30.30 13.00
CA SER A 357 21.70 31.20 12.23
C SER A 357 23.08 30.64 11.87
N PRO A 358 23.80 29.88 12.72
CA PRO A 358 25.09 29.30 12.33
C PRO A 358 24.94 28.27 11.21
N LEU A 359 23.83 27.51 11.21
CA LEU A 359 23.51 26.54 10.17
C LEU A 359 23.20 27.20 8.82
N MET A 360 22.40 28.27 8.81
CA MET A 360 22.12 29.00 7.57
C MET A 360 23.38 29.65 6.99
N LEU A 361 24.27 30.14 7.85
CA LEU A 361 25.53 30.78 7.44
C LEU A 361 26.54 29.78 6.88
N ILE A 362 26.71 28.60 7.49
CA ILE A 362 27.58 27.56 6.90
C ILE A 362 27.03 27.09 5.55
N GLY A 363 25.70 26.96 5.43
CA GLY A 363 25.05 26.60 4.17
C GLY A 363 25.32 27.62 3.06
N PHE A 364 25.27 28.91 3.40
CA PHE A 364 25.62 29.98 2.47
C PHE A 364 27.07 29.86 1.98
N PHE A 365 28.03 29.60 2.87
CA PHE A 365 29.43 29.41 2.47
C PHE A 365 29.61 28.21 1.55
N VAL A 366 28.97 27.08 1.86
CA VAL A 366 29.06 25.85 1.06
C VAL A 366 28.52 26.07 -0.36
N ILE A 367 27.34 26.70 -0.49
CA ILE A 367 26.75 27.00 -1.80
C ILE A 367 27.61 28.02 -2.56
N THR A 368 28.16 29.02 -1.87
CA THR A 368 29.08 30.00 -2.46
C THR A 368 30.34 29.33 -3.00
N PHE A 369 30.94 28.41 -2.24
CA PHE A 369 32.14 27.67 -2.66
C PHE A 369 31.87 26.81 -3.89
N ARG A 370 30.68 26.21 -3.97
CA ARG A 370 30.24 25.46 -5.15
C ARG A 370 30.02 26.36 -6.36
N ILE A 371 29.35 27.51 -6.22
CA ILE A 371 29.10 28.44 -7.34
C ILE A 371 30.41 28.99 -7.91
N ILE A 372 31.37 29.31 -7.05
CA ILE A 372 32.70 29.82 -7.44
C ILE A 372 33.58 28.70 -8.02
N LEU A 373 33.22 27.43 -7.79
CA LEU A 373 34.00 26.24 -8.12
C LEU A 373 35.39 26.31 -7.47
N ILE A 374 35.45 26.61 -6.17
CA ILE A 374 36.74 26.81 -5.48
C ILE A 374 37.63 25.55 -5.56
N PRO A 375 38.95 25.68 -5.85
CA PRO A 375 39.88 24.54 -5.85
C PRO A 375 39.93 23.83 -4.50
N ASN A 376 40.09 22.50 -4.50
CA ASN A 376 40.04 21.69 -3.27
C ASN A 376 41.09 22.13 -2.23
N ASP A 377 42.29 22.51 -2.67
CA ASP A 377 43.37 22.96 -1.77
C ASP A 377 42.95 24.18 -0.93
N LEU A 378 42.20 25.10 -1.54
CA LEU A 378 41.70 26.29 -0.86
C LEU A 378 40.53 25.95 0.08
N VAL A 379 39.65 25.03 -0.32
CA VAL A 379 38.58 24.52 0.56
C VAL A 379 39.19 23.84 1.80
N ASN A 380 40.22 23.01 1.60
CA ASN A 380 40.94 22.32 2.68
C ASN A 380 41.61 23.28 3.66
N PHE A 381 42.03 24.44 3.18
CA PHE A 381 42.65 25.47 4.01
C PHE A 381 41.63 26.33 4.78
N ILE A 382 40.56 26.78 4.11
CA ILE A 382 39.61 27.79 4.63
C ILE A 382 38.41 27.17 5.36
N PHE A 383 37.92 26.00 4.94
CA PHE A 383 36.69 25.43 5.47
C PHE A 383 36.79 24.93 6.93
N PRO A 384 37.86 24.22 7.35
CA PRO A 384 38.00 23.77 8.74
C PRO A 384 37.88 24.88 9.81
N PRO A 385 38.53 26.06 9.69
CA PRO A 385 38.41 27.12 10.68
C PRO A 385 37.02 27.78 10.66
N ILE A 386 36.40 27.94 9.48
CA ILE A 386 35.01 28.43 9.38
C ILE A 386 34.06 27.49 10.14
N LEU A 387 34.24 26.18 9.97
CA LEU A 387 33.38 25.18 10.59
C LEU A 387 33.58 25.13 12.11
N LEU A 388 34.81 25.27 12.60
CA LEU A 388 35.10 25.43 14.03
C LEU A 388 34.41 26.67 14.62
N LEU A 389 34.52 27.82 13.95
CA LEU A 389 33.87 29.06 14.37
C LEU A 389 32.34 28.91 14.44
N CYS A 390 31.73 28.27 13.44
CA CYS A 390 30.29 27.99 13.43
C CYS A 390 29.89 27.02 14.56
N THR A 391 30.72 26.02 14.86
CA THR A 391 30.49 25.06 15.96
C THR A 391 30.53 25.75 17.32
N LEU A 392 31.53 26.60 17.56
CA LEU A 392 31.64 27.39 18.79
C LEU A 392 30.50 28.42 18.90
N TRP A 393 30.09 29.02 17.78
CA TRP A 393 28.96 29.93 17.74
C TRP A 393 27.65 29.20 18.09
N GLN A 394 27.40 28.02 17.50
CA GLN A 394 26.25 27.17 17.80
C GLN A 394 26.21 26.79 19.29
N TRP A 395 27.34 26.36 19.86
CA TRP A 395 27.47 26.01 21.28
C TRP A 395 27.10 27.19 22.20
N ASN A 396 27.67 28.38 21.94
CA ASN A 396 27.41 29.58 22.74
C ASN A 396 25.93 30.01 22.67
N VAL A 397 25.32 29.95 21.49
CA VAL A 397 23.91 30.32 21.31
C VAL A 397 22.98 29.34 22.06
N ILE A 398 23.26 28.03 22.00
CA ILE A 398 22.51 27.00 22.74
C ILE A 398 22.55 27.30 24.24
N GLN A 399 23.72 27.57 24.81
CA GLN A 399 23.85 27.87 26.24
C GLN A 399 23.05 29.11 26.67
N ARG A 400 23.10 30.19 25.88
CA ARG A 400 22.41 31.46 26.21
C ARG A 400 20.89 31.40 26.07
N HIS A 401 20.37 30.60 25.14
CA HIS A 401 18.96 30.60 24.76
C HIS A 401 18.18 29.32 25.10
N ASN A 402 18.80 28.33 25.77
CA ASN A 402 18.23 27.02 26.10
C ASN A 402 16.81 27.05 26.70
N LYS A 403 16.54 27.99 27.62
CA LYS A 403 15.23 28.10 28.31
C LYS A 403 14.17 28.87 27.51
N LYS A 404 14.54 29.55 26.42
CA LYS A 404 13.66 30.49 25.68
C LYS A 404 13.12 29.91 24.36
N VAL A 405 13.31 28.62 24.12
CA VAL A 405 12.99 27.96 22.84
C VAL A 405 12.24 26.64 23.11
N PRO A 406 11.33 26.22 22.21
CA PRO A 406 10.59 24.96 22.36
C PRO A 406 11.51 23.74 22.55
N ARG A 407 11.07 22.75 23.33
CA ARG A 407 11.87 21.54 23.62
C ARG A 407 12.29 20.77 22.35
N LEU A 408 11.40 20.67 21.36
CA LEU A 408 11.70 19.99 20.08
C LEU A 408 12.81 20.71 19.30
N ASP A 409 12.75 22.04 19.24
CA ASP A 409 13.77 22.89 18.62
C ASP A 409 15.12 22.76 19.33
N MET A 410 15.11 22.66 20.67
CA MET A 410 16.33 22.40 21.42
C MET A 410 16.96 21.04 21.08
N ILE A 411 16.14 19.99 20.91
CA ILE A 411 16.64 18.67 20.51
C ILE A 411 17.30 18.75 19.11
N TYR A 412 16.65 19.37 18.13
CA TYR A 412 17.21 19.51 16.79
C TYR A 412 18.53 20.29 16.76
N THR A 413 18.68 21.24 17.67
CA THR A 413 19.86 22.11 17.70
C THR A 413 21.02 21.48 18.46
N TRP A 414 20.75 20.62 19.44
CA TRP A 414 21.73 19.69 20.01
C TRP A 414 22.21 18.66 19.00
N ILE A 415 21.30 18.06 18.21
CA ILE A 415 21.70 17.16 17.12
C ILE A 415 22.53 17.92 16.08
N SER A 416 22.14 19.15 15.73
CA SER A 416 22.91 20.01 14.82
C SER A 416 24.32 20.24 15.35
N LEU A 417 24.47 20.55 16.64
CA LEU A 417 25.77 20.74 17.28
C LEU A 417 26.63 19.47 17.24
N ALA A 418 26.04 18.29 17.43
CA ALA A 418 26.74 17.01 17.29
C ALA A 418 27.23 16.82 15.84
N VAL A 419 26.40 17.10 14.84
CA VAL A 419 26.79 17.06 13.43
C VAL A 419 27.92 18.05 13.13
N PHE A 420 27.83 19.29 13.60
CA PHE A 420 28.89 20.29 13.49
C PHE A 420 30.22 19.82 14.09
N THR A 421 30.16 19.18 15.26
CA THR A 421 31.35 18.65 15.94
C THR A 421 31.98 17.50 15.14
N VAL A 422 31.16 16.55 14.67
CA VAL A 422 31.62 15.43 13.81
C VAL A 422 32.23 15.97 12.52
N SER A 423 31.57 16.91 11.85
CA SER A 423 32.08 17.54 10.63
C SER A 423 33.39 18.31 10.88
N THR A 424 33.56 18.96 12.03
CA THR A 424 34.83 19.62 12.40
C THR A 424 35.95 18.59 12.50
N PHE A 425 35.69 17.48 13.18
CA PHE A 425 36.67 16.43 13.38
C PHE A 425 37.04 15.72 12.07
N CYS A 426 36.05 15.38 11.23
CA CYS A 426 36.28 14.84 9.89
C CYS A 426 37.15 15.78 9.03
N SER A 427 36.85 17.07 9.09
CA SER A 427 37.61 18.11 8.39
C SER A 427 39.07 18.18 8.86
N TRP A 428 39.33 18.03 10.15
CA TRP A 428 40.69 18.00 10.70
C TRP A 428 41.48 16.75 10.32
N ILE A 429 40.85 15.58 10.26
CA ILE A 429 41.53 14.34 9.84
C ILE A 429 42.00 14.41 8.38
N GLY A 430 41.35 15.24 7.54
CA GLY A 430 41.65 15.40 6.12
C GLY A 430 40.45 15.09 5.21
N PHE A 431 39.28 14.78 5.76
CA PHE A 431 38.04 14.51 5.03
C PHE A 431 37.12 15.76 5.00
N THR A 432 37.64 16.84 4.45
CA THR A 432 36.98 18.16 4.37
C THR A 432 35.73 18.14 3.49
N LEU A 433 35.77 17.48 2.33
CA LEU A 433 34.62 17.35 1.42
C LEU A 433 33.52 16.48 2.02
N LEU A 434 33.90 15.42 2.74
CA LEU A 434 32.95 14.62 3.51
C LEU A 434 32.27 15.47 4.60
N ALA A 435 33.03 16.33 5.30
CA ALA A 435 32.48 17.26 6.28
C ALA A 435 31.47 18.24 5.66
N VAL A 436 31.77 18.78 4.47
CA VAL A 436 30.83 19.60 3.68
C VAL A 436 29.56 18.80 3.37
N GLN A 437 29.69 17.56 2.91
CA GLN A 437 28.57 16.69 2.54
C GLN A 437 27.68 16.38 3.75
N ILE A 438 28.26 16.07 4.91
CA ILE A 438 27.53 15.81 6.16
C ILE A 438 26.71 17.04 6.57
N ILE A 439 27.26 18.26 6.44
CA ILE A 439 26.55 19.50 6.77
C ILE A 439 25.37 19.73 5.81
N ILE A 440 25.57 19.57 4.50
CA ILE A 440 24.48 19.74 3.52
C ILE A 440 23.38 18.71 3.79
N TRP A 441 23.75 17.44 4.01
CA TRP A 441 22.81 16.39 4.34
C TRP A 441 21.99 16.73 5.58
N TRP A 442 22.63 17.18 6.65
CA TRP A 442 21.93 17.58 7.86
C TRP A 442 21.04 18.80 7.65
N MET A 443 21.48 19.81 6.88
CA MET A 443 20.62 20.94 6.52
C MET A 443 19.36 20.48 5.79
N MET A 444 19.50 19.61 4.77
CA MET A 444 18.37 19.06 4.02
C MET A 444 17.44 18.26 4.94
N GLN A 445 17.99 17.36 5.76
CA GLN A 445 17.21 16.56 6.70
C GLN A 445 16.46 17.43 7.71
N LEU A 446 17.12 18.43 8.27
CA LEU A 446 16.50 19.37 9.20
C LEU A 446 15.35 20.13 8.53
N THR A 447 15.51 20.57 7.27
CA THR A 447 14.41 21.24 6.57
C THR A 447 13.20 20.34 6.38
N CYS A 448 13.40 19.08 6.02
CA CYS A 448 12.31 18.12 5.93
C CYS A 448 11.62 17.92 7.30
N ILE A 449 12.39 17.74 8.38
CA ILE A 449 11.84 17.61 9.75
C ILE A 449 11.05 18.86 10.16
N LEU A 450 11.58 20.05 9.86
CA LEU A 450 10.93 21.33 10.15
C LEU A 450 9.63 21.49 9.35
N SER A 451 9.60 21.10 8.08
CA SER A 451 8.36 21.07 7.28
C SER A 451 7.32 20.12 7.88
N ILE A 452 7.71 18.88 8.23
CA ILE A 452 6.81 17.87 8.79
C ILE A 452 6.23 18.35 10.13
N THR A 453 7.07 18.89 11.00
CA THR A 453 6.63 19.43 12.30
C THR A 453 5.75 20.66 12.15
N CYS A 454 6.06 21.56 11.20
CA CYS A 454 5.21 22.69 10.87
C CYS A 454 3.80 22.25 10.43
N ILE A 455 3.71 21.24 9.56
CA ILE A 455 2.42 20.69 9.12
C ILE A 455 1.70 20.03 10.30
N LYS A 456 2.41 19.29 11.15
CA LYS A 456 1.84 18.65 12.35
C LYS A 456 1.22 19.66 13.31
N ASP A 457 1.92 20.76 13.60
CA ASP A 457 1.44 21.79 14.51
C ASP A 457 0.25 22.56 13.92
N TRP A 458 0.31 22.87 12.62
CA TRP A 458 -0.80 23.49 11.90
C TRP A 458 -2.06 22.61 11.91
N LEU A 459 -1.89 21.31 11.69
CA LEU A 459 -2.96 20.32 11.83
C LEU A 459 -3.50 20.25 13.26
N GLY A 460 -2.64 20.38 14.28
CA GLY A 460 -3.06 20.46 15.68
C GLY A 460 -4.01 21.63 15.94
N VAL A 461 -3.63 22.84 15.51
CA VAL A 461 -4.47 24.04 15.62
C VAL A 461 -5.78 23.90 14.84
N TYR A 462 -5.72 23.32 13.64
CA TYR A 462 -6.92 23.04 12.85
C TYR A 462 -7.87 22.08 13.57
N ALA A 463 -7.33 21.03 14.22
CA ALA A 463 -8.12 20.05 14.94
C ALA A 463 -8.83 20.63 16.17
N GLU A 464 -8.19 21.55 16.88
CA GLU A 464 -8.78 22.29 18.00
C GLU A 464 -9.90 23.22 17.51
N ARG A 465 -9.65 24.03 16.46
CA ARG A 465 -10.66 24.95 15.90
C ARG A 465 -11.93 24.25 15.42
N LYS A 466 -11.79 23.04 14.86
CA LYS A 466 -12.93 22.24 14.36
C LYS A 466 -13.46 21.24 15.40
N ASN A 467 -12.94 21.26 16.63
CA ASN A 467 -13.27 20.32 17.73
C ASN A 467 -13.32 18.85 17.26
N LEU A 468 -12.34 18.44 16.45
CA LEU A 468 -12.31 17.11 15.82
C LEU A 468 -12.22 15.96 16.82
N LYS A 469 -11.85 16.23 18.09
CA LYS A 469 -11.82 15.23 19.16
C LYS A 469 -13.19 14.60 19.43
N HIS A 470 -14.27 15.38 19.32
CA HIS A 470 -15.63 14.94 19.64
C HIS A 470 -16.44 14.48 18.41
N LYS A 471 -15.90 14.65 17.20
CA LYS A 471 -16.60 14.28 15.97
C LYS A 471 -16.55 12.77 15.70
N PRO A 472 -17.58 12.22 15.02
CA PRO A 472 -17.59 10.84 14.57
C PRO A 472 -16.45 10.55 13.58
N ILE A 473 -16.12 9.27 13.42
CA ILE A 473 -14.96 8.81 12.64
C ILE A 473 -15.05 9.24 11.16
N THR A 474 -16.25 9.28 10.61
CA THR A 474 -16.55 9.70 9.22
C THR A 474 -16.11 11.11 8.88
N ASP A 475 -15.97 12.00 9.87
CA ASP A 475 -15.56 13.38 9.65
C ASP A 475 -14.06 13.59 9.90
N LYS A 476 -13.45 12.73 10.74
CA LYS A 476 -12.05 12.83 11.16
C LYS A 476 -11.09 11.87 10.46
N TRP A 477 -11.59 10.97 9.59
CA TRP A 477 -10.76 9.95 8.94
C TRP A 477 -9.57 10.55 8.19
N PHE A 478 -9.79 11.62 7.42
CA PHE A 478 -8.73 12.27 6.63
C PHE A 478 -7.67 12.91 7.52
N PHE A 479 -8.09 13.63 8.56
CA PHE A 479 -7.19 14.19 9.56
C PHE A 479 -6.37 13.11 10.26
N ARG A 480 -7.02 12.02 10.66
CA ARG A 480 -6.36 10.88 11.31
C ARG A 480 -5.38 10.20 10.36
N PHE A 481 -5.75 10.02 9.09
CA PHE A 481 -4.88 9.46 8.06
C PHE A 481 -3.61 10.30 7.88
N ILE A 482 -3.75 11.62 7.76
CA ILE A 482 -2.57 12.50 7.65
C ILE A 482 -1.67 12.35 8.89
N ASN A 483 -2.24 12.39 10.09
CA ASN A 483 -1.46 12.39 11.32
C ASN A 483 -0.82 11.03 11.66
N LYS A 484 -1.50 9.92 11.35
CA LYS A 484 -1.05 8.56 11.69
C LYS A 484 -0.31 7.85 10.55
N VAL A 485 -0.51 8.27 9.30
CA VAL A 485 0.12 7.66 8.12
C VAL A 485 1.01 8.66 7.40
N ALA A 486 0.46 9.75 6.87
CA ALA A 486 1.21 10.62 5.96
C ALA A 486 2.42 11.30 6.64
N LEU A 487 2.26 11.80 7.87
CA LEU A 487 3.37 12.45 8.59
C LEU A 487 4.49 11.46 8.98
N PRO A 488 4.22 10.27 9.57
CA PRO A 488 5.25 9.27 9.81
C PRO A 488 5.92 8.75 8.53
N VAL A 489 5.15 8.50 7.47
CA VAL A 489 5.66 8.06 6.16
C VAL A 489 6.57 9.13 5.54
N ALA A 490 6.17 10.40 5.59
CA ALA A 490 7.02 11.52 5.19
C ALA A 490 8.28 11.59 6.05
N GLY A 491 8.21 11.26 7.34
CA GLY A 491 9.37 11.14 8.23
C GLY A 491 10.37 10.08 7.77
N VAL A 492 9.91 8.87 7.43
CA VAL A 492 10.78 7.79 6.91
C VAL A 492 11.40 8.19 5.58
N PHE A 493 10.59 8.67 4.62
CA PHE A 493 11.11 9.09 3.31
C PHE A 493 11.96 10.35 3.37
N SER A 494 11.79 11.21 4.37
CA SER A 494 12.60 12.43 4.52
C SER A 494 14.09 12.11 4.55
N PHE A 495 14.48 11.01 5.22
CA PHE A 495 15.87 10.58 5.30
C PHE A 495 16.45 10.24 3.93
N ILE A 496 15.70 9.49 3.11
CA ILE A 496 16.11 9.13 1.75
C ILE A 496 16.18 10.37 0.86
N ILE A 497 15.15 11.22 0.92
CA ILE A 497 15.07 12.46 0.13
C ILE A 497 16.20 13.41 0.52
N ALA A 498 16.52 13.56 1.80
CA ALA A 498 17.58 14.43 2.27
C ALA A 498 18.97 13.98 1.80
N ILE A 499 19.26 12.67 1.83
CA ILE A 499 20.51 12.12 1.28
C ILE A 499 20.54 12.33 -0.24
N TYR A 500 19.45 12.04 -0.94
CA TYR A 500 19.35 12.21 -2.38
C TYR A 500 19.56 13.68 -2.80
N TRP A 501 18.90 14.63 -2.15
CA TRP A 501 19.09 16.06 -2.40
C TRP A 501 20.49 16.54 -2.03
N ALA A 502 21.06 16.10 -0.91
CA ALA A 502 22.43 16.44 -0.55
C ALA A 502 23.44 15.89 -1.57
N ALA A 503 23.21 14.70 -2.12
CA ALA A 503 24.04 14.14 -3.18
C ALA A 503 23.84 14.86 -4.52
N ALA A 504 22.63 15.36 -4.81
CA ALA A 504 22.37 16.22 -5.96
C ALA A 504 23.17 17.54 -5.89
N VAL A 505 23.51 18.01 -4.68
CA VAL A 505 24.43 19.14 -4.49
C VAL A 505 25.85 18.86 -4.99
N PHE A 506 26.19 17.61 -5.29
CA PHE A 506 27.42 17.26 -5.98
C PHE A 506 27.12 16.42 -7.22
N ASN A 507 25.93 16.52 -7.81
CA ASN A 507 25.53 15.72 -8.99
C ASN A 507 25.82 14.21 -8.85
N MET A 508 25.69 13.66 -7.62
CA MET A 508 25.87 12.23 -7.29
C MET A 508 24.53 11.56 -6.94
N SER A 509 23.41 12.16 -7.35
CA SER A 509 22.05 11.68 -7.06
C SER A 509 21.78 10.30 -7.64
N ASP A 510 22.26 10.03 -8.85
CA ASP A 510 22.09 8.74 -9.53
C ASP A 510 22.80 7.61 -8.79
N THR A 511 24.04 7.86 -8.32
CA THR A 511 24.77 6.88 -7.50
C THR A 511 24.02 6.63 -6.20
N THR A 512 23.51 7.67 -5.56
CA THR A 512 22.74 7.57 -4.32
C THR A 512 21.48 6.72 -4.50
N TRP A 513 20.78 6.91 -5.62
CA TRP A 513 19.61 6.10 -5.95
C TRP A 513 19.97 4.62 -6.20
N MET A 514 21.11 4.37 -6.84
CA MET A 514 21.65 3.01 -6.99
C MET A 514 21.99 2.38 -5.64
N ILE A 515 22.58 3.14 -4.72
CA ILE A 515 22.89 2.69 -3.35
C ILE A 515 21.61 2.29 -2.60
N PHE A 516 20.55 3.11 -2.66
CA PHE A 516 19.29 2.80 -1.97
C PHE A 516 18.56 1.58 -2.53
N ASN A 517 18.66 1.33 -3.83
CA ASN A 517 18.05 0.18 -4.49
C ASN A 517 18.95 -1.06 -4.54
N LYS A 518 20.23 -0.93 -4.18
CA LYS A 518 21.13 -2.08 -4.09
C LYS A 518 20.62 -3.06 -3.04
N HIS A 519 20.52 -4.32 -3.41
CA HIS A 519 20.24 -5.41 -2.48
C HIS A 519 21.53 -5.64 -1.66
N TYR A 520 21.50 -5.23 -0.39
CA TYR A 520 22.63 -5.42 0.53
C TYR A 520 22.66 -6.83 1.10
N ILE A 521 21.47 -7.41 1.27
CA ILE A 521 21.30 -8.82 1.56
C ILE A 521 20.71 -9.41 0.28
N ASP A 522 21.45 -10.31 -0.35
CA ASP A 522 21.03 -11.00 -1.58
C ASP A 522 21.27 -12.50 -1.38
N SER A 523 20.21 -13.21 -1.04
CA SER A 523 20.20 -14.67 -0.87
C SER A 523 19.09 -15.25 -1.74
N GLU A 524 19.18 -16.53 -2.11
CA GLU A 524 18.21 -17.18 -3.00
C GLU A 524 16.75 -17.04 -2.55
N ASN A 525 16.50 -16.90 -1.24
CA ASN A 525 15.17 -16.84 -0.65
C ASN A 525 14.83 -15.52 0.04
N PHE A 526 15.73 -14.54 0.07
CA PHE A 526 15.49 -13.26 0.74
C PHE A 526 16.43 -12.19 0.17
N SER A 527 15.84 -11.08 -0.31
CA SER A 527 16.59 -9.90 -0.74
C SER A 527 16.10 -8.63 -0.02
N ALA A 528 17.05 -7.81 0.44
CA ALA A 528 16.71 -6.57 1.12
C ALA A 528 17.60 -5.41 0.66
N SER A 529 16.94 -4.35 0.20
CA SER A 529 17.53 -3.03 -0.08
C SER A 529 17.10 -2.01 0.98
N LEU A 530 17.84 -0.90 1.11
CA LEU A 530 17.45 0.19 2.01
C LEU A 530 16.08 0.77 1.64
N TYR A 531 15.78 0.86 0.35
CA TYR A 531 14.46 1.26 -0.14
C TYR A 531 13.37 0.28 0.29
N SER A 532 13.58 -1.03 0.13
CA SER A 532 12.61 -2.06 0.54
C SER A 532 12.28 -2.00 2.04
N LEU A 533 13.29 -1.80 2.89
CA LEU A 533 13.12 -1.66 4.34
C LEU A 533 12.29 -0.40 4.68
N SER A 534 12.59 0.72 4.03
CA SER A 534 11.83 1.97 4.21
C SER A 534 10.36 1.81 3.79
N LEU A 535 10.10 1.07 2.72
CA LEU A 535 8.76 0.82 2.21
C LEU A 535 7.95 -0.06 3.16
N VAL A 536 8.55 -1.12 3.72
CA VAL A 536 7.92 -1.96 4.74
C VAL A 536 7.60 -1.17 6.02
N ALA A 537 8.51 -0.30 6.46
CA ALA A 537 8.27 0.61 7.58
C ALA A 537 7.12 1.61 7.30
N CYS A 538 7.01 2.12 6.07
CA CYS A 538 5.91 2.98 5.66
C CYS A 538 4.57 2.22 5.66
N LEU A 539 4.56 0.97 5.16
CA LEU A 539 3.37 0.13 5.19
C LEU A 539 2.92 -0.19 6.62
N TYR A 540 3.84 -0.34 7.58
CA TYR A 540 3.48 -0.53 8.99
C TYR A 540 2.55 0.58 9.50
N PHE A 541 2.82 1.84 9.18
CA PHE A 541 1.96 2.96 9.58
C PHE A 541 0.58 2.90 8.92
N LEU A 542 0.52 2.51 7.64
CA LEU A 542 -0.74 2.34 6.93
C LEU A 542 -1.59 1.22 7.54
N PHE A 543 -1.00 0.05 7.75
CA PHE A 543 -1.70 -1.11 8.31
C PHE A 543 -2.11 -0.90 9.77
N ASN A 544 -1.28 -0.21 10.56
CA ASN A 544 -1.66 0.21 11.91
C ASN A 544 -2.85 1.18 11.87
N TYR A 545 -2.89 2.12 10.93
CA TYR A 545 -4.05 3.00 10.75
C TYR A 545 -5.32 2.23 10.36
N LEU A 546 -5.21 1.27 9.43
CA LEU A 546 -6.33 0.40 9.07
C LEU A 546 -6.83 -0.40 10.28
N ASN A 547 -5.93 -0.99 11.06
CA ASN A 547 -6.28 -1.76 12.26
C ASN A 547 -7.10 -0.93 13.25
N ILE A 548 -6.59 0.26 13.60
CA ILE A 548 -7.25 1.12 14.57
C ILE A 548 -8.58 1.67 14.00
N THR A 549 -8.59 2.08 12.72
CA THR A 549 -9.78 2.69 12.11
C THR A 549 -10.92 1.69 11.96
N THR A 550 -10.64 0.47 11.51
CA THR A 550 -11.68 -0.55 11.36
C THR A 550 -12.21 -1.01 12.72
N THR A 551 -11.34 -1.10 13.74
CA THR A 551 -11.79 -1.40 15.12
C THR A 551 -12.75 -0.33 15.64
N ASP A 552 -12.44 0.96 15.41
CA ASP A 552 -13.29 2.06 15.85
C ASP A 552 -14.61 2.15 15.06
N ILE A 553 -14.60 1.83 13.75
CA ILE A 553 -15.82 1.76 12.93
C ILE A 553 -16.73 0.64 13.43
N MET A 554 -16.16 -0.54 13.68
CA MET A 554 -16.91 -1.69 14.19
C MET A 554 -17.49 -1.40 15.57
N ARG A 555 -16.73 -0.76 16.45
CA ARG A 555 -17.21 -0.30 17.75
C ARG A 555 -18.47 0.56 17.61
N HIS A 556 -18.44 1.56 16.72
CA HIS A 556 -19.58 2.42 16.49
C HIS A 556 -20.79 1.67 15.91
N HIS A 557 -20.56 0.67 15.06
CA HIS A 557 -21.63 -0.16 14.50
C HIS A 557 -22.27 -1.05 15.57
N PHE A 558 -21.48 -1.78 16.34
CA PHE A 558 -21.99 -2.72 17.36
C PHE A 558 -22.64 -2.01 18.56
N GLU A 559 -22.09 -0.88 19.02
CA GLU A 559 -22.69 -0.08 20.09
C GLU A 559 -24.08 0.46 19.70
N LYS A 560 -24.33 0.69 18.40
CA LYS A 560 -25.62 1.16 17.89
C LYS A 560 -26.63 0.03 17.71
N SER A 561 -26.18 -1.17 17.33
CA SER A 561 -27.06 -2.31 17.04
C SER A 561 -27.51 -3.06 18.29
N ASP A 562 -26.63 -3.28 19.27
CA ASP A 562 -26.96 -4.13 20.44
C ASP A 562 -25.98 -3.88 21.63
N PRO A 563 -26.33 -3.02 22.60
CA PRO A 563 -25.42 -2.59 23.67
C PRO A 563 -25.03 -3.72 24.63
N THR A 564 -25.91 -4.71 24.83
CA THR A 564 -25.75 -5.75 25.85
C THR A 564 -24.66 -6.76 25.48
N SER A 565 -24.54 -7.07 24.19
CA SER A 565 -23.52 -8.00 23.64
C SER A 565 -22.41 -7.29 22.86
N ALA A 566 -22.41 -5.96 22.80
CA ALA A 566 -21.44 -5.20 22.01
C ALA A 566 -19.99 -5.47 22.46
N ALA A 567 -19.71 -5.47 23.77
CA ALA A 567 -18.35 -5.57 24.29
C ALA A 567 -17.65 -6.88 23.88
N SER A 568 -18.33 -8.01 23.98
CA SER A 568 -17.81 -9.32 23.60
C SER A 568 -17.65 -9.45 22.08
N LYS A 569 -18.64 -9.00 21.30
CA LYS A 569 -18.57 -8.96 19.82
C LYS A 569 -17.40 -8.10 19.35
N ILE A 570 -17.21 -6.91 19.92
CA ILE A 570 -16.11 -5.99 19.56
C ILE A 570 -14.74 -6.62 19.85
N MET A 571 -14.56 -7.26 21.02
CA MET A 571 -13.27 -7.89 21.35
C MET A 571 -12.94 -9.06 20.42
N MET A 572 -13.92 -9.91 20.10
CA MET A 572 -13.74 -11.00 19.15
C MET A 572 -13.35 -10.47 17.76
N PHE A 573 -14.13 -9.52 17.22
CA PHE A 573 -13.86 -8.92 15.91
C PHE A 573 -12.52 -8.22 15.86
N LYS A 574 -12.15 -7.47 16.92
CA LYS A 574 -10.85 -6.80 17.01
C LYS A 574 -9.71 -7.81 16.87
N ASN A 575 -9.75 -8.93 17.59
CA ASN A 575 -8.68 -9.93 17.55
C ASN A 575 -8.57 -10.59 16.17
N VAL A 576 -9.69 -11.04 15.60
CA VAL A 576 -9.71 -11.65 14.26
C VAL A 576 -9.20 -10.68 13.20
N LEU A 577 -9.71 -9.45 13.22
CA LEU A 577 -9.32 -8.44 12.25
C LEU A 577 -7.86 -8.03 12.40
N GLN A 578 -7.35 -7.93 13.64
CA GLN A 578 -5.95 -7.63 13.89
C GLN A 578 -5.04 -8.72 13.30
N VAL A 579 -5.39 -10.00 13.46
CA VAL A 579 -4.65 -11.11 12.83
C VAL A 579 -4.68 -11.01 11.30
N VAL A 580 -5.84 -10.73 10.70
CA VAL A 580 -5.96 -10.59 9.24
C VAL A 580 -5.15 -9.40 8.72
N ILE A 581 -5.27 -8.23 9.34
CA ILE A 581 -4.58 -7.00 8.90
C ILE A 581 -3.07 -7.15 9.02
N TRP A 582 -2.55 -7.63 10.16
CA TRP A 582 -1.12 -7.86 10.32
C TRP A 582 -0.61 -9.03 9.49
N GLY A 583 -1.43 -10.06 9.25
CA GLY A 583 -1.13 -11.14 8.32
C GLY A 583 -0.93 -10.62 6.89
N ILE A 584 -1.83 -9.78 6.39
CA ILE A 584 -1.70 -9.16 5.07
C ILE A 584 -0.46 -8.25 5.01
N TRP A 585 -0.21 -7.44 6.04
CA TRP A 585 1.02 -6.63 6.11
C TRP A 585 2.27 -7.50 6.02
N LEU A 586 2.34 -8.58 6.78
CA LEU A 586 3.45 -9.53 6.77
C LEU A 586 3.63 -10.14 5.38
N MET A 587 2.55 -10.55 4.72
CA MET A 587 2.62 -11.11 3.36
C MET A 587 3.16 -10.12 2.33
N ILE A 588 2.70 -8.86 2.38
CA ILE A 588 3.20 -7.81 1.51
C ILE A 588 4.68 -7.54 1.81
N ALA A 589 5.07 -7.50 3.10
CA ALA A 589 6.46 -7.31 3.50
C ALA A 589 7.38 -8.44 2.98
N LEU A 590 6.96 -9.70 3.11
CA LEU A 590 7.71 -10.84 2.56
C LEU A 590 7.81 -10.78 1.03
N THR A 591 6.78 -10.26 0.35
CA THR A 591 6.81 -10.06 -1.10
C THR A 591 7.79 -8.96 -1.50
N ILE A 592 7.84 -7.85 -0.75
CA ILE A 592 8.79 -6.74 -0.98
C ILE A 592 10.24 -7.20 -0.76
N PHE A 593 10.47 -8.09 0.20
CA PHE A 593 11.78 -8.73 0.43
C PHE A 593 12.08 -9.90 -0.53
N HIS A 594 11.28 -10.04 -1.60
CA HIS A 594 11.40 -11.10 -2.61
C HIS A 594 11.59 -12.50 -2.02
N VAL A 595 10.85 -12.82 -0.95
CA VAL A 595 10.93 -14.13 -0.34
C VAL A 595 10.52 -15.20 -1.34
N GLY A 596 11.28 -16.31 -1.39
CA GLY A 596 11.08 -17.39 -2.35
C GLY A 596 9.62 -17.83 -2.44
N LYS A 597 9.03 -17.76 -3.64
CA LYS A 597 7.59 -18.05 -3.86
C LYS A 597 7.21 -19.44 -3.38
N SER A 598 8.10 -20.43 -3.52
CA SER A 598 7.90 -21.80 -3.05
C SER A 598 7.74 -21.88 -1.53
N TRP A 599 8.53 -21.12 -0.77
CA TRP A 599 8.43 -21.07 0.69
C TRP A 599 7.12 -20.41 1.15
N LEU A 600 6.72 -19.32 0.51
CA LEU A 600 5.43 -18.68 0.78
C LEU A 600 4.26 -19.64 0.52
N LEU A 601 4.29 -20.37 -0.61
CA LEU A 601 3.29 -21.40 -0.93
C LEU A 601 3.27 -22.51 0.12
N ALA A 602 4.42 -22.97 0.61
CA ALA A 602 4.49 -23.98 1.66
C ALA A 602 3.86 -23.50 2.99
N ILE A 603 4.15 -22.26 3.41
CA ILE A 603 3.52 -21.66 4.59
C ILE A 603 2.00 -21.57 4.41
N PHE A 604 1.53 -21.10 3.25
CA PHE A 604 0.10 -21.01 2.97
C PHE A 604 -0.57 -22.38 2.96
N ALA A 605 0.07 -23.39 2.37
CA ALA A 605 -0.44 -24.75 2.38
C ALA A 605 -0.57 -25.28 3.81
N GLY A 606 0.46 -25.06 4.66
CA GLY A 606 0.43 -25.43 6.07
C GLY A 606 -0.66 -24.70 6.86
N LEU A 607 -0.75 -23.37 6.74
CA LEU A 607 -1.75 -22.55 7.42
C LEU A 607 -3.18 -22.89 6.97
N SER A 608 -3.40 -23.04 5.67
CA SER A 608 -4.71 -23.41 5.11
C SER A 608 -5.15 -24.79 5.59
N THR A 609 -4.22 -25.75 5.62
CA THR A 609 -4.49 -27.10 6.11
C THR A 609 -4.81 -27.09 7.60
N GLY A 610 -4.01 -26.40 8.41
CA GLY A 610 -4.24 -26.26 9.85
C GLY A 610 -5.57 -25.58 10.18
N LEU A 611 -5.90 -24.48 9.48
CA LEU A 611 -7.18 -23.78 9.64
C LEU A 611 -8.37 -24.65 9.20
N GLY A 612 -8.21 -25.44 8.13
CA GLY A 612 -9.19 -26.40 7.66
C GLY A 612 -9.48 -27.49 8.69
N PHE A 613 -8.44 -28.08 9.30
CA PHE A 613 -8.60 -29.06 10.37
C PHE A 613 -9.24 -28.45 11.63
N ALA A 614 -8.82 -27.25 12.03
CA ALA A 614 -9.40 -26.56 13.20
C ALA A 614 -10.88 -26.19 13.00
N SER A 615 -11.30 -25.93 11.76
CA SER A 615 -12.68 -25.55 11.42
C SER A 615 -13.58 -26.75 11.11
N LYS A 616 -13.03 -27.98 11.11
CA LYS A 616 -13.75 -29.19 10.68
C LYS A 616 -15.07 -29.38 11.43
N ASP A 617 -15.03 -29.39 12.76
CA ASP A 617 -16.22 -29.66 13.58
C ASP A 617 -17.28 -28.55 13.47
N ILE A 618 -16.86 -27.31 13.22
CA ILE A 618 -17.76 -26.18 13.01
C ILE A 618 -18.51 -26.35 11.69
N LEU A 619 -17.80 -26.67 10.61
CA LEU A 619 -18.39 -26.91 9.29
C LEU A 619 -19.33 -28.11 9.31
N GLU A 620 -18.97 -29.17 10.04
CA GLU A 620 -19.80 -30.35 10.25
C GLU A 620 -21.13 -29.99 10.95
N ASN A 621 -21.08 -29.21 12.03
CA ASN A 621 -22.29 -28.71 12.70
C ASN A 621 -23.18 -27.86 11.80
N ILE A 622 -22.60 -26.98 10.97
CA ILE A 622 -23.34 -26.15 10.01
C ILE A 622 -24.04 -27.02 8.96
N TYR A 623 -23.33 -27.99 8.40
CA TYR A 623 -23.89 -28.91 7.40
C TYR A 623 -25.09 -29.68 7.97
N TYR A 624 -24.96 -30.24 9.18
CA TYR A 624 -26.06 -30.93 9.84
C TYR A 624 -27.20 -29.98 10.24
N GLY A 625 -26.91 -28.74 10.63
CA GLY A 625 -27.93 -27.73 10.88
C GLY A 625 -28.79 -27.44 9.66
N VAL A 626 -28.17 -27.23 8.49
CA VAL A 626 -28.89 -27.05 7.23
C VAL A 626 -29.70 -28.29 6.89
N SER A 627 -29.14 -29.49 7.09
CA SER A 627 -29.85 -30.76 6.85
C SER A 627 -31.09 -30.94 7.75
N LEU A 628 -31.00 -30.55 9.03
CA LEU A 628 -32.12 -30.59 9.98
C LEU A 628 -33.22 -29.61 9.55
N MET A 629 -32.84 -28.36 9.21
CA MET A 629 -33.76 -27.32 8.73
C MET A 629 -34.48 -27.72 7.43
N MET A 630 -33.85 -28.54 6.57
CA MET A 630 -34.47 -29.04 5.34
C MET A 630 -35.62 -30.05 5.55
N GLY A 631 -35.94 -30.41 6.81
CA GLY A 631 -37.21 -31.09 7.12
C GLY A 631 -37.10 -32.44 7.82
N ARG A 632 -35.93 -32.79 8.38
CA ARG A 632 -35.80 -34.00 9.22
C ARG A 632 -36.42 -33.84 10.61
N VAL A 633 -36.42 -32.61 11.13
CA VAL A 633 -37.04 -32.18 12.38
C VAL A 633 -37.63 -30.80 12.15
N LYS A 634 -38.84 -30.55 12.64
CA LYS A 634 -39.49 -29.23 12.56
C LYS A 634 -39.48 -28.56 13.92
N VAL A 635 -39.43 -27.23 13.91
CA VAL A 635 -39.69 -26.44 15.12
C VAL A 635 -41.10 -26.78 15.60
N GLY A 636 -41.23 -27.12 16.87
CA GLY A 636 -42.46 -27.60 17.49
C GLY A 636 -42.60 -29.12 17.57
N ASP A 637 -41.75 -29.90 16.90
CA ASP A 637 -41.73 -31.37 17.04
C ASP A 637 -41.37 -31.77 18.48
N TYR A 638 -41.95 -32.87 18.93
CA TYR A 638 -41.61 -33.48 20.22
C TYR A 638 -40.68 -34.66 19.99
N ILE A 639 -39.46 -34.60 20.55
CA ILE A 639 -38.44 -35.59 20.29
C ILE A 639 -37.82 -36.12 21.59
N ILE A 640 -37.31 -37.34 21.52
CA ILE A 640 -36.54 -37.97 22.60
C ILE A 640 -35.12 -38.16 22.11
N CYS A 641 -34.18 -37.52 22.80
CA CYS A 641 -32.74 -37.61 22.52
C CYS A 641 -32.00 -37.86 23.83
N GLU A 642 -31.16 -38.90 23.87
CA GLU A 642 -30.36 -39.28 25.05
C GLU A 642 -31.17 -39.48 26.35
N GLY A 643 -32.42 -39.94 26.23
CA GLY A 643 -33.32 -40.15 27.37
C GLY A 643 -34.08 -38.90 27.82
N THR A 644 -33.74 -37.72 27.31
CA THR A 644 -34.48 -36.48 27.57
C THR A 644 -35.60 -36.30 26.57
N ARG A 645 -36.82 -36.08 27.08
CA ARG A 645 -38.02 -35.74 26.30
C ARG A 645 -38.20 -34.22 26.26
N GLY A 646 -38.57 -33.69 25.10
CA GLY A 646 -38.97 -32.29 25.03
C GLY A 646 -39.27 -31.80 23.62
N ARG A 647 -39.67 -30.53 23.57
CA ARG A 647 -40.16 -29.87 22.36
C ARG A 647 -39.05 -29.06 21.71
N VAL A 648 -38.91 -29.17 20.39
CA VAL A 648 -37.91 -28.40 19.64
C VAL A 648 -38.35 -26.94 19.58
N SER A 649 -37.64 -26.05 20.26
CA SER A 649 -37.97 -24.62 20.34
C SER A 649 -37.38 -23.81 19.18
N SER A 650 -36.14 -24.10 18.79
CA SER A 650 -35.50 -23.48 17.63
C SER A 650 -34.38 -24.34 17.06
N ILE A 651 -34.15 -24.23 15.75
CA ILE A 651 -33.03 -24.86 15.05
C ILE A 651 -32.16 -23.72 14.53
N SER A 652 -30.91 -23.67 14.98
CA SER A 652 -29.87 -22.73 14.52
C SER A 652 -28.85 -23.45 13.65
N TYR A 653 -27.94 -22.72 12.99
CA TYR A 653 -26.92 -23.33 12.13
C TYR A 653 -25.99 -24.28 12.89
N THR A 654 -25.69 -24.02 14.16
CA THR A 654 -24.73 -24.83 14.96
C THR A 654 -25.40 -25.72 16.00
N SER A 655 -26.59 -25.37 16.47
CA SER A 655 -27.28 -26.06 17.56
C SER A 655 -28.79 -26.09 17.39
N THR A 656 -29.43 -27.10 17.98
CA THR A 656 -30.88 -27.24 18.11
C THR A 656 -31.25 -27.10 19.58
N MET A 657 -32.19 -26.22 19.87
CA MET A 657 -32.66 -25.92 21.23
C MET A 657 -33.92 -26.74 21.52
N LEU A 658 -33.93 -27.39 22.67
CA LEU A 658 -34.98 -28.31 23.08
C LEU A 658 -35.47 -27.90 24.48
N GLU A 659 -36.76 -27.65 24.59
CA GLU A 659 -37.43 -27.31 25.85
C GLU A 659 -37.91 -28.60 26.49
N ALA A 660 -37.26 -28.98 27.59
CA ALA A 660 -37.56 -30.20 28.32
C ALA A 660 -38.83 -30.04 29.18
N THR A 661 -39.41 -31.16 29.61
CA THR A 661 -40.63 -31.19 30.42
C THR A 661 -40.49 -30.49 31.78
N ASP A 662 -39.26 -30.34 32.28
CA ASP A 662 -38.95 -29.64 33.53
C ASP A 662 -38.82 -28.11 33.36
N GLY A 663 -39.02 -27.59 32.14
CA GLY A 663 -38.89 -26.18 31.80
C GLY A 663 -37.45 -25.73 31.49
N SER A 664 -36.47 -26.64 31.51
CA SER A 664 -35.10 -26.33 31.12
C SER A 664 -34.95 -26.27 29.59
N VAL A 665 -34.03 -25.42 29.10
CA VAL A 665 -33.70 -25.34 27.68
C VAL A 665 -32.33 -25.97 27.45
N ILE A 666 -32.30 -27.04 26.68
CA ILE A 666 -31.09 -27.82 26.39
C ILE A 666 -30.65 -27.52 24.96
N ALA A 667 -29.38 -27.15 24.82
CA ALA A 667 -28.76 -26.88 23.53
C ALA A 667 -27.97 -28.10 23.05
N PHE A 668 -28.48 -28.80 22.04
CA PHE A 668 -27.75 -29.89 21.38
C PHE A 668 -26.95 -29.34 20.20
N GLN A 669 -25.69 -29.72 20.06
CA GLN A 669 -24.95 -29.47 18.82
C GLN A 669 -25.59 -30.29 17.68
N ASN A 670 -25.72 -29.68 16.49
CA ASN A 670 -26.42 -30.32 15.37
C ASN A 670 -25.75 -31.63 14.93
N SER A 671 -24.42 -31.71 14.97
CA SER A 671 -23.66 -32.94 14.71
C SER A 671 -24.01 -34.04 15.71
N GLN A 672 -24.14 -33.72 16.99
CA GLN A 672 -24.47 -34.70 18.03
C GLN A 672 -25.91 -35.21 17.88
N LEU A 673 -26.85 -34.33 17.57
CA LEU A 673 -28.25 -34.70 17.33
C LEU A 673 -28.40 -35.57 16.08
N PHE A 674 -27.59 -35.33 15.04
CA PHE A 674 -27.64 -36.08 13.79
C PHE A 674 -26.88 -37.41 13.87
N ALA A 675 -25.75 -37.44 14.57
CA ALA A 675 -24.93 -38.65 14.72
C ALA A 675 -25.59 -39.69 15.65
N LYS A 676 -26.37 -39.23 16.63
CA LYS A 676 -27.12 -40.10 17.54
C LYS A 676 -28.54 -40.35 17.01
N ASN A 677 -29.09 -41.52 17.35
CA ASN A 677 -30.49 -41.83 17.05
C ASN A 677 -31.41 -41.01 17.96
N TYR A 678 -32.34 -40.25 17.38
CA TYR A 678 -33.42 -39.59 18.10
C TYR A 678 -34.77 -40.17 17.69
N LYS A 679 -35.73 -40.19 18.62
CA LYS A 679 -37.12 -40.57 18.32
C LYS A 679 -37.95 -39.32 18.12
N ASN A 680 -38.59 -39.18 16.96
CA ASN A 680 -39.55 -38.10 16.72
C ASN A 680 -40.96 -38.63 16.99
N MET A 681 -41.58 -38.13 18.05
CA MET A 681 -42.86 -38.63 18.54
C MET A 681 -44.05 -37.98 17.83
N THR A 682 -43.87 -36.80 17.24
CA THR A 682 -44.94 -36.04 16.56
C THR A 682 -45.05 -36.34 15.07
N ARG A 683 -44.03 -36.96 14.44
CA ARG A 683 -44.02 -37.16 12.98
C ARG A 683 -44.96 -38.25 12.46
N ASN A 684 -45.45 -39.14 13.32
CA ASN A 684 -46.45 -40.15 12.95
C ASN A 684 -47.86 -39.57 13.11
N HIS A 685 -48.67 -40.11 14.04
CA HIS A 685 -50.01 -39.62 14.36
C HIS A 685 -50.05 -38.78 15.65
N GLY A 686 -48.93 -38.53 16.32
CA GLY A 686 -48.86 -37.71 17.54
C GLY A 686 -49.36 -38.37 18.83
N TYR A 687 -49.65 -39.68 18.78
CA TYR A 687 -50.00 -40.48 19.95
C TYR A 687 -48.89 -41.50 20.25
N GLU A 688 -48.62 -41.74 21.53
CA GLU A 688 -47.73 -42.81 21.98
C GLU A 688 -48.50 -43.89 22.75
N LEU A 689 -47.97 -45.11 22.70
CA LEU A 689 -48.51 -46.22 23.47
C LEU A 689 -48.01 -46.10 24.91
N ASP A 690 -48.91 -45.74 25.80
CA ASP A 690 -48.68 -45.74 27.24
C ASP A 690 -49.11 -47.08 27.87
N ILE A 691 -48.40 -47.47 28.93
CA ILE A 691 -48.54 -48.77 29.60
C ILE A 691 -48.75 -48.54 31.09
N LEU A 692 -50.00 -48.63 31.52
CA LEU A 692 -50.39 -48.52 32.92
C LEU A 692 -50.61 -49.92 33.52
N GLU A 693 -50.36 -50.06 34.81
CA GLU A 693 -50.47 -51.33 35.52
C GLU A 693 -51.40 -51.20 36.72
N VAL A 694 -52.36 -52.12 36.82
CA VAL A 694 -53.33 -52.15 37.93
C VAL A 694 -53.49 -53.58 38.43
N GLY A 695 -53.39 -53.75 39.76
CA GLY A 695 -53.56 -55.03 40.43
C GLY A 695 -54.99 -55.25 40.90
N VAL A 696 -55.55 -56.44 40.67
CA VAL A 696 -56.85 -56.87 41.20
C VAL A 696 -56.69 -58.10 42.09
N ALA A 697 -57.59 -58.31 43.05
CA ALA A 697 -57.48 -59.40 44.02
C ALA A 697 -57.51 -60.79 43.37
N TYR A 698 -56.87 -61.76 44.01
CA TYR A 698 -56.96 -63.16 43.61
C TYR A 698 -58.38 -63.69 43.82
N GLY A 699 -58.92 -64.42 42.83
CA GLY A 699 -60.30 -64.91 42.83
C GLY A 699 -61.28 -64.03 42.05
N THR A 700 -60.90 -62.81 41.66
CA THR A 700 -61.71 -61.94 40.80
C THR A 700 -61.82 -62.50 39.36
N ASN A 701 -62.99 -62.37 38.74
CA ASN A 701 -63.21 -62.77 37.36
C ASN A 701 -62.52 -61.82 36.37
N VAL A 702 -61.27 -62.12 36.02
CA VAL A 702 -60.43 -61.29 35.13
C VAL A 702 -61.10 -60.97 33.78
N LYS A 703 -61.91 -61.89 33.22
CA LYS A 703 -62.58 -61.64 31.93
C LYS A 703 -63.61 -60.52 32.03
N GLU A 704 -64.30 -60.46 33.16
CA GLU A 704 -65.32 -59.46 33.46
C GLU A 704 -64.69 -58.10 33.74
N VAL A 705 -63.65 -58.06 34.58
CA VAL A 705 -62.86 -56.85 34.87
C VAL A 705 -62.32 -56.23 33.58
N LYS A 706 -61.75 -57.04 32.67
CA LYS A 706 -61.26 -56.55 31.38
C LYS A 706 -62.36 -55.90 30.55
N LYS A 707 -63.55 -56.50 30.52
CA LYS A 707 -64.67 -55.97 29.71
C LYS A 707 -65.13 -54.62 30.24
N ILE A 708 -65.32 -54.52 31.56
CA ILE A 708 -65.80 -53.29 32.23
C ILE A 708 -64.77 -52.16 32.06
N LEU A 709 -63.48 -52.45 32.29
CA LEU A 709 -62.42 -51.46 32.12
C LEU A 709 -62.25 -51.01 30.66
N ILE A 710 -62.38 -51.91 29.68
CA ILE A 710 -62.36 -51.54 28.25
C ILE A 710 -63.54 -50.61 27.92
N GLU A 711 -64.73 -50.88 28.47
CA GLU A 711 -65.92 -50.05 28.23
C GLU A 711 -65.81 -48.67 28.89
N ALA A 712 -65.28 -48.58 30.11
CA ALA A 712 -65.05 -47.32 30.80
C ALA A 712 -63.97 -46.48 30.12
N LEU A 713 -62.83 -47.08 29.80
CA LEU A 713 -61.71 -46.37 29.18
C LEU A 713 -62.02 -45.90 27.75
N ASN A 714 -62.86 -46.63 27.00
CA ASN A 714 -63.28 -46.21 25.66
C ASN A 714 -64.17 -44.94 25.66
N LYS A 715 -64.72 -44.54 26.81
CA LYS A 715 -65.53 -43.31 26.96
C LYS A 715 -64.70 -42.06 27.23
N LEU A 716 -63.40 -42.21 27.49
CA LEU A 716 -62.51 -41.07 27.77
C LEU A 716 -62.12 -40.36 26.47
N ASP A 717 -62.16 -39.02 26.48
CA ASP A 717 -61.76 -38.19 25.32
C ASP A 717 -60.23 -38.10 25.13
N CYS A 718 -59.44 -38.50 26.13
CA CYS A 718 -57.97 -38.40 26.11
C CYS A 718 -57.27 -39.57 25.40
N ILE A 719 -58.02 -40.59 24.94
CA ILE A 719 -57.46 -41.76 24.28
C ILE A 719 -57.66 -41.72 22.75
N TYR A 720 -56.76 -42.38 22.01
CA TYR A 720 -56.89 -42.51 20.56
C TYR A 720 -57.83 -43.68 20.19
N HIS A 721 -59.11 -43.35 20.00
CA HIS A 721 -60.18 -44.33 19.76
C HIS A 721 -59.93 -45.27 18.57
N GLU A 722 -59.22 -44.84 17.51
CA GLU A 722 -58.96 -45.68 16.32
C GLU A 722 -58.08 -46.91 16.62
N LYS A 723 -57.20 -46.84 17.63
CA LYS A 723 -56.34 -47.96 18.04
C LYS A 723 -56.95 -48.80 19.16
N GLY A 724 -57.93 -48.24 19.88
CA GLY A 724 -58.65 -48.87 20.97
C GLY A 724 -57.81 -49.19 22.21
N VAL A 725 -58.49 -49.52 23.29
CA VAL A 725 -57.88 -49.93 24.57
C VAL A 725 -57.66 -51.44 24.56
N ARG A 726 -56.48 -51.90 24.99
CA ARG A 726 -56.19 -53.33 25.17
C ARG A 726 -55.75 -53.62 26.61
N ILE A 727 -56.40 -54.57 27.25
CA ILE A 727 -56.04 -55.00 28.60
C ILE A 727 -55.58 -56.45 28.58
N VAL A 728 -54.33 -56.67 28.98
CA VAL A 728 -53.70 -58.00 29.03
C VAL A 728 -53.38 -58.37 30.48
N LEU A 729 -53.42 -59.65 30.79
CA LEU A 729 -52.94 -60.13 32.09
C LEU A 729 -51.41 -60.18 31.99
N LYS A 730 -50.71 -59.44 32.87
CA LYS A 730 -49.25 -59.31 32.85
C LYS A 730 -48.60 -60.45 33.63
N SER A 731 -48.95 -60.58 34.90
CA SER A 731 -48.32 -61.49 35.84
C SER A 731 -49.27 -61.80 37.01
N PHE A 732 -48.98 -62.92 37.67
CA PHE A 732 -49.53 -63.26 38.98
C PHE A 732 -48.48 -62.83 40.01
N ASP A 733 -48.70 -61.69 40.67
CA ASP A 733 -47.76 -61.10 41.64
C ASP A 733 -48.16 -61.48 43.07
N ASP A 734 -47.29 -61.27 44.06
CA ASP A 734 -47.44 -61.82 45.42
C ASP A 734 -48.81 -61.56 46.10
N ASN A 735 -49.45 -60.43 45.79
CA ASN A 735 -50.69 -60.00 46.45
C ASN A 735 -51.86 -59.75 45.47
N CYS A 736 -51.61 -59.74 44.16
CA CYS A 736 -52.60 -59.37 43.15
C CYS A 736 -52.35 -60.05 41.79
N ILE A 737 -53.39 -60.06 40.97
CA ILE A 737 -53.30 -60.33 39.53
C ILE A 737 -53.06 -58.98 38.84
N THR A 738 -51.88 -58.78 38.26
CA THR A 738 -51.52 -57.52 37.60
C THR A 738 -52.01 -57.49 36.16
N LEU A 739 -52.81 -56.47 35.84
CA LEU A 739 -53.30 -56.18 34.50
C LEU A 739 -52.46 -55.06 33.89
N LYS A 740 -52.04 -55.25 32.64
CA LYS A 740 -51.41 -54.21 31.81
C LYS A 740 -52.45 -53.58 30.90
N ILE A 741 -52.60 -52.28 31.01
CA ILE A 741 -53.53 -51.46 30.26
C ILE A 741 -52.71 -50.72 29.21
N LEU A 742 -52.95 -51.07 27.95
CA LEU A 742 -52.27 -50.56 26.78
C LEU A 742 -53.20 -49.54 26.10
N VAL A 743 -52.85 -48.26 26.21
CA VAL A 743 -53.66 -47.13 25.73
C VAL A 743 -52.80 -46.20 24.90
N TRP A 744 -53.36 -45.65 23.83
CA TRP A 744 -52.67 -44.65 23.01
C TRP A 744 -53.11 -43.26 23.45
N VAL A 745 -52.19 -42.48 24.02
CA VAL A 745 -52.44 -41.13 24.56
C VAL A 745 -51.64 -40.09 23.78
N ASN A 746 -52.03 -38.81 23.88
CA ASN A 746 -51.34 -37.75 23.15
C ASN A 746 -49.96 -37.49 23.78
N VAL A 747 -48.93 -37.46 22.93
CA VAL A 747 -47.53 -37.30 23.38
C VAL A 747 -47.30 -36.05 24.23
N LEU A 748 -48.05 -34.97 23.97
CA LEU A 748 -47.89 -33.69 24.68
C LEU A 748 -48.54 -33.67 26.05
N THR A 749 -49.59 -34.48 26.26
CA THR A 749 -50.40 -34.49 27.48
C THR A 749 -50.31 -35.79 28.27
N GLN A 750 -49.42 -36.71 27.87
CA GLN A 750 -49.22 -38.05 28.45
C GLN A 750 -49.39 -38.07 29.98
N TYR A 751 -48.61 -37.31 30.75
CA TYR A 751 -48.70 -37.32 32.22
C TYR A 751 -50.07 -36.91 32.77
N ALA A 752 -50.77 -35.98 32.11
CA ALA A 752 -52.12 -35.59 32.51
C ALA A 752 -53.14 -36.65 32.11
N ASP A 753 -52.99 -37.24 30.92
CA ASP A 753 -53.86 -38.31 30.41
C ASP A 753 -53.73 -39.57 31.28
N ASP A 754 -52.52 -39.94 31.70
CA ASP A 754 -52.25 -41.07 32.60
C ASP A 754 -52.98 -40.93 33.94
N GLY A 755 -53.01 -39.70 34.49
CA GLY A 755 -53.73 -39.37 35.71
C GLY A 755 -55.24 -39.59 35.55
N ILE A 756 -55.83 -39.03 34.49
CA ILE A 756 -57.26 -39.18 34.17
C ILE A 756 -57.63 -40.66 33.98
N ILE A 757 -56.78 -41.41 33.29
CA ILE A 757 -56.99 -42.84 33.03
C ILE A 757 -56.91 -43.63 34.34
N MET A 758 -55.95 -43.35 35.21
CA MET A 758 -55.81 -44.02 36.50
C MET A 758 -56.99 -43.73 37.44
N GLU A 759 -57.46 -42.48 37.49
CA GLU A 759 -58.68 -42.09 38.24
C GLU A 759 -59.90 -42.84 37.71
N CYS A 760 -60.10 -42.88 36.38
CA CYS A 760 -61.19 -43.62 35.77
C CYS A 760 -61.14 -45.13 36.09
N ILE A 761 -59.96 -45.74 36.09
CA ILE A 761 -59.80 -47.15 36.47
C ILE A 761 -60.18 -47.36 37.93
N TYR A 762 -59.69 -46.50 38.82
CA TYR A 762 -59.99 -46.58 40.25
C TYR A 762 -61.50 -46.48 40.52
N ASP A 763 -62.16 -45.48 39.95
CA ASP A 763 -63.61 -45.27 40.12
C ASP A 763 -64.40 -46.45 39.55
N THR A 764 -64.04 -46.93 38.35
CA THR A 764 -64.72 -48.05 37.70
C THR A 764 -64.61 -49.35 38.51
N LEU A 765 -63.44 -49.64 39.10
CA LEU A 765 -63.25 -50.83 39.93
C LEU A 765 -64.06 -50.74 41.22
N ASN A 766 -64.12 -49.57 41.86
CA ASN A 766 -64.90 -49.35 43.07
C ASN A 766 -66.41 -49.46 42.82
N GLU A 767 -66.93 -48.90 41.73
CA GLU A 767 -68.35 -48.98 41.36
C GLU A 767 -68.84 -50.43 41.18
N HIS A 768 -67.96 -51.32 40.72
CA HIS A 768 -68.25 -52.72 40.46
C HIS A 768 -67.84 -53.65 41.61
N ASN A 769 -67.47 -53.11 42.78
CA ASN A 769 -67.01 -53.86 43.97
C ASN A 769 -65.82 -54.79 43.67
N ILE A 770 -64.91 -54.39 42.78
CA ILE A 770 -63.69 -55.14 42.48
C ILE A 770 -62.60 -54.69 43.46
N GLU A 771 -62.15 -55.59 44.32
CA GLU A 771 -61.14 -55.29 45.32
C GLU A 771 -59.75 -55.05 44.69
N ILE A 772 -59.18 -53.88 45.01
CA ILE A 772 -57.75 -53.59 44.80
C ILE A 772 -57.03 -54.03 46.08
N PRO A 773 -56.28 -55.15 46.04
CA PRO A 773 -55.83 -55.81 47.25
C PRO A 773 -54.71 -55.01 47.93
N PHE A 774 -54.83 -54.86 49.24
CA PHE A 774 -53.69 -54.52 50.08
C PHE A 774 -52.69 -55.69 50.12
N PRO A 775 -51.43 -55.47 50.54
CA PRO A 775 -50.47 -56.55 50.74
C PRO A 775 -51.04 -57.66 51.63
N GLN A 776 -51.16 -58.87 51.08
CA GLN A 776 -51.71 -60.04 51.74
C GLN A 776 -50.61 -60.79 52.50
N ARG A 777 -50.94 -61.37 53.65
CA ARG A 777 -50.02 -62.22 54.43
C ARG A 777 -50.76 -63.41 54.98
N GLU A 778 -50.26 -64.60 54.66
CA GLU A 778 -50.69 -65.81 55.34
C GLU A 778 -49.87 -65.96 56.63
N ILE A 779 -50.54 -65.94 57.78
CA ILE A 779 -49.90 -66.11 59.10
C ILE A 779 -50.28 -67.48 59.63
N THR A 780 -49.34 -68.43 59.56
CA THR A 780 -49.50 -69.73 60.23
C THR A 780 -49.07 -69.62 61.69
N ILE A 781 -50.03 -69.58 62.61
CA ILE A 781 -49.75 -69.59 64.06
C ILE A 781 -49.48 -71.04 64.48
N LYS A 782 -48.21 -71.37 64.76
CA LYS A 782 -47.83 -72.66 65.36
C LYS A 782 -48.00 -72.58 66.88
N ASN A 783 -48.98 -73.31 67.43
CA ASN A 783 -49.07 -73.51 68.87
C ASN A 783 -47.96 -74.47 69.32
N VAL A 784 -46.92 -73.95 69.96
CA VAL A 784 -45.85 -74.75 70.56
C VAL A 784 -46.35 -75.29 71.90
N THR A 785 -46.51 -76.60 72.03
CA THR A 785 -46.80 -77.27 73.31
C THR A 785 -45.60 -77.14 74.25
N THR A 786 -45.87 -76.96 75.55
CA THR A 786 -44.88 -76.61 76.59
C THR A 786 -43.74 -77.63 76.78
N GLU A 787 -43.82 -78.81 76.14
CA GLU A 787 -42.76 -79.83 76.14
C GLU A 787 -41.59 -79.51 75.19
N GLU A 788 -41.77 -78.67 74.17
CA GLU A 788 -40.70 -78.31 73.20
C GLU A 788 -39.85 -77.11 73.66
N LEU A 789 -40.31 -76.35 74.65
CA LEU A 789 -39.58 -75.25 75.28
C LEU A 789 -38.96 -75.79 76.58
N GLY A 790 -37.71 -76.26 76.52
CA GLY A 790 -36.92 -76.78 77.64
C GLY A 790 -36.63 -75.75 78.75
N VAL A 791 -37.68 -75.25 79.40
CA VAL A 791 -37.63 -74.28 80.50
C VAL A 791 -37.72 -75.06 81.81
N LYS A 792 -36.58 -75.19 82.50
CA LYS A 792 -36.53 -75.61 83.89
C LYS A 792 -37.41 -74.67 84.72
N LYS A 793 -38.43 -75.22 85.40
CA LYS A 793 -39.09 -74.54 86.52
C LYS A 793 -38.03 -74.21 87.57
N GLN A 794 -37.74 -72.93 87.76
CA GLN A 794 -37.08 -72.45 88.97
C GLN A 794 -38.19 -71.91 89.88
N GLU A 795 -38.36 -72.58 91.01
CA GLU A 795 -39.41 -72.37 91.99
C GLU A 795 -39.25 -71.03 92.72
N LEU A 796 -40.39 -70.59 93.24
CA LEU A 796 -40.72 -69.34 93.92
C LEU A 796 -39.88 -69.01 95.15
N GLY A 797 -39.89 -67.72 95.51
CA GLY A 797 -39.76 -67.25 96.89
C GLY A 797 -40.46 -65.91 97.06
N ASP A 798 -41.67 -65.98 97.63
CA ASP A 798 -42.56 -65.01 98.31
C ASP A 798 -42.43 -63.50 98.09
#